data_AF-A0A535DFX0-F1
#
_entry.id   AF-A0A535DFX0-F1
#
_cell.length_a   1.000
_cell.length_b   1.000
_cell.length_c   1.000
_cell.angle_alpha   90.00
_cell.angle_beta   90.00
_cell.angle_gamma   90.00
#
_symmetry.space_group_name_H-M   'P 1'
#
loop_
_entity.id
_entity.type
_entity.pdbx_description
1 polymer ?
#
loop_
_entity_poly.entity_id
_entity_poly.type
_entity_poly.pdbx_seq_one_letter_code
_entity_poly.pdbx_strand_id
1 'polypeptide(L)'
;MSKTISDMQTAYDAGAIEAGWYARWEKAGLFIANAGSPKPKFTICLPPPNVTGELHMGHALNGTVQDIWARYRRMTGYEVLFLPGTDHAAIATQNVIEKRLAKEGTSKEEIGRDAFAELVDEWYRTVGATIVSQYRELGATLDWTRLRFTMDERYVRSVTFAFVAFYERGWIYRAPRIVNWCPHDQSAISDLEVKWQEHHDTLYYIRYPIDGGGEVVIATVRPETMLADTGVAVNPDDPRYRSIVGKTAILPLVGRKLPIVADDAVEKDFGTGALKVTPGHDAMDYEIGQRHKLDLINGMHPDGRMNVAGLPYDGLPALEARKLVVRDLEAQGFLVKQEPYTHEVGHCDRCDTVIEPLVSEQWWLRMEKMRDKALAASEDGKVRWHPERYERTYLDWLRGLRDWNIGRQLWLGHRVPVYYCANGHRTVSVDRPAECPECGNPKITQDPDVLDTWFSSALWPFATLGWPDETEDLRAFYPNDMNSTAREIINLWVSRMIMTGLEFMGDVPFHDVAIHCQVQAADGRRMSKSLGTGVDPRELIAKYGADALRAWAASVAMSSQDVRFDESRVEGYRRFCNKLWNATRLVLRDIEGPVGAMPEPDELELIEDRWIASRVASTQREVTDGIEGFEFQDSIAAAYGTAWHEFCDWWLEAAKDRLRANDKTAQAVALFCLDNLLRLLQRARLPDACFMAGRLAPIRRRSSRGRVRARDGDRQRDSVVSQDCAWRPRQGRRREAFLAD
;
A
#
# COMPACT_ATOMS: atom_id res chain seq x y z
N MET A 1 -17.54 20.80 36.49
CA MET A 1 -16.52 21.23 37.47
C MET A 1 -15.73 22.37 36.87
N SER A 2 -15.76 23.53 37.54
CA SER A 2 -15.04 24.75 37.21
C SER A 2 -13.54 24.53 37.43
N LYS A 3 -12.77 24.25 36.36
CA LYS A 3 -11.31 24.41 36.40
C LYS A 3 -10.96 25.75 35.78
N THR A 4 -10.48 26.65 36.62
CA THR A 4 -9.99 27.98 36.26
C THR A 4 -8.76 27.83 35.36
N ILE A 5 -8.56 28.76 34.43
CA ILE A 5 -7.37 28.85 33.55
C ILE A 5 -6.03 28.83 34.34
N SER A 6 -6.09 29.14 35.63
CA SER A 6 -4.99 29.05 36.62
C SER A 6 -4.35 27.66 36.77
N ASP A 7 -4.93 26.58 36.23
CA ASP A 7 -4.43 25.19 36.39
C ASP A 7 -3.52 24.70 35.23
N MET A 8 -3.21 25.54 34.23
CA MET A 8 -2.29 25.14 33.14
C MET A 8 -0.84 25.03 33.63
N GLN A 9 -0.26 23.83 33.51
CA GLN A 9 1.15 23.56 33.84
C GLN A 9 2.11 24.46 33.05
N THR A 10 3.28 24.73 33.63
CA THR A 10 4.31 25.60 33.03
C THR A 10 5.03 24.97 31.84
N ALA A 11 5.06 23.65 31.75
CA ALA A 11 5.63 22.92 30.62
C ALA A 11 4.55 22.07 29.93
N TYR A 12 4.68 21.90 28.63
CA TYR A 12 3.86 20.98 27.85
C TYR A 12 4.25 19.53 28.16
N ASP A 13 3.31 18.77 28.72
CA ASP A 13 3.40 17.32 28.88
C ASP A 13 2.43 16.65 27.92
N ALA A 14 2.96 16.14 26.81
CA ALA A 14 2.17 15.47 25.78
C ALA A 14 1.43 14.26 26.34
N GLY A 15 2.07 13.45 27.19
CA GLY A 15 1.45 12.24 27.76
C GLY A 15 0.24 12.58 28.62
N ALA A 16 0.37 13.58 29.50
CA ALA A 16 -0.75 14.02 30.34
C ALA A 16 -1.87 14.69 29.54
N ILE A 17 -1.53 15.40 28.46
CA ILE A 17 -2.51 16.12 27.64
C ILE A 17 -3.24 15.16 26.73
N GLU A 18 -2.53 14.34 25.94
CA GLU A 18 -3.09 13.40 24.95
C GLU A 18 -3.90 12.27 25.62
N ALA A 19 -3.57 11.93 26.88
CA ALA A 19 -4.26 10.91 27.66
C ALA A 19 -5.78 11.12 27.69
N GLY A 20 -6.50 10.14 27.17
CA GLY A 20 -7.96 10.08 27.21
C GLY A 20 -8.68 10.99 26.21
N TRP A 21 -8.00 11.81 25.39
CA TRP A 21 -8.68 12.56 24.32
C TRP A 21 -9.28 11.65 23.28
N TYR A 22 -8.51 10.64 22.85
CA TYR A 22 -8.98 9.74 21.81
C TYR A 22 -10.27 9.01 22.24
N ALA A 23 -10.29 8.50 23.47
CA ALA A 23 -11.48 7.88 24.05
C ALA A 23 -12.67 8.84 24.15
N ARG A 24 -12.44 10.14 24.37
CA ARG A 24 -13.50 11.17 24.33
C ARG A 24 -14.04 11.36 22.91
N TRP A 25 -13.15 11.43 21.91
CA TRP A 25 -13.54 11.58 20.50
C TRP A 25 -14.34 10.38 20.00
N GLU A 26 -13.91 9.16 20.32
CA GLU A 26 -14.64 7.93 20.03
C GLU A 26 -16.02 7.93 20.69
N LYS A 27 -16.09 8.23 21.99
CA LYS A 27 -17.36 8.27 22.72
C LYS A 27 -18.32 9.32 22.17
N ALA A 28 -17.81 10.43 21.66
CA ALA A 28 -18.59 11.48 21.02
C ALA A 28 -18.98 11.14 19.57
N GLY A 29 -18.45 10.05 18.99
CA GLY A 29 -18.73 9.64 17.62
C GLY A 29 -18.25 10.62 16.56
N LEU A 30 -17.19 11.39 16.83
CA LEU A 30 -16.78 12.55 16.00
C LEU A 30 -16.36 12.20 14.57
N PHE A 31 -16.03 10.94 14.32
CA PHE A 31 -15.51 10.46 13.04
C PHE A 31 -16.31 9.28 12.46
N ILE A 32 -17.51 9.01 12.98
CA ILE A 32 -18.42 8.01 12.41
C ILE A 32 -19.08 8.61 11.17
N ALA A 33 -18.92 7.96 10.02
CA ALA A 33 -19.48 8.43 8.77
C ALA A 33 -20.96 8.06 8.63
N ASN A 34 -21.76 8.96 8.06
CA ASN A 34 -23.18 8.74 7.77
C ASN A 34 -23.46 8.67 6.27
N ALA A 35 -23.78 7.48 5.75
CA ALA A 35 -24.13 7.25 4.35
C ALA A 35 -25.30 8.13 3.88
N GLY A 36 -26.33 8.33 4.72
CA GLY A 36 -27.50 9.16 4.43
C GLY A 36 -27.29 10.67 4.57
N SER A 37 -26.10 11.13 4.95
CA SER A 37 -25.79 12.56 5.08
C SER A 37 -25.90 13.28 3.72
N PRO A 38 -26.59 14.43 3.61
CA PRO A 38 -26.73 15.16 2.34
C PRO A 38 -25.46 15.95 1.96
N LYS A 39 -24.44 15.95 2.82
CA LYS A 39 -23.15 16.58 2.55
C LYS A 39 -22.42 15.87 1.40
N PRO A 40 -21.56 16.57 0.65
CA PRO A 40 -20.66 15.91 -0.29
C PRO A 40 -19.80 14.88 0.44
N LYS A 41 -19.54 13.75 -0.21
CA LYS A 41 -18.82 12.62 0.39
C LYS A 41 -17.33 12.77 0.13
N PHE A 42 -16.53 12.27 1.06
CA PHE A 42 -15.10 12.11 0.86
C PHE A 42 -14.62 10.82 1.52
N THR A 43 -14.10 9.88 0.74
CA THR A 43 -13.74 8.54 1.20
C THR A 43 -12.26 8.28 1.01
N ILE A 44 -11.62 7.77 2.07
CA ILE A 44 -10.29 7.19 2.04
C ILE A 44 -10.34 5.83 2.71
N CYS A 45 -9.83 4.80 2.05
CA CYS A 45 -9.58 3.51 2.68
C CYS A 45 -8.12 3.47 3.14
N LEU A 46 -7.91 3.24 4.44
CA LEU A 46 -6.58 2.97 4.96
C LEU A 46 -6.02 1.72 4.27
N PRO A 47 -4.79 1.77 3.71
CA PRO A 47 -4.11 0.57 3.27
C PRO A 47 -4.01 -0.41 4.43
N PRO A 48 -4.59 -1.61 4.32
CA PRO A 48 -4.72 -2.49 5.47
C PRO A 48 -3.32 -2.98 5.87
N PRO A 49 -2.83 -2.64 7.07
CA PRO A 49 -1.52 -3.13 7.50
C PRO A 49 -1.56 -4.64 7.68
N ASN A 50 -0.47 -5.29 7.29
CA ASN A 50 -0.30 -6.72 7.46
C ASN A 50 -0.26 -7.08 8.95
N VAL A 51 -1.01 -8.12 9.35
CA VAL A 51 -1.05 -8.61 10.73
C VAL A 51 0.18 -9.48 11.04
N THR A 52 1.37 -8.91 10.84
CA THR A 52 2.68 -9.59 10.99
C THR A 52 3.49 -9.07 12.18
N GLY A 53 2.99 -8.02 12.84
CA GLY A 53 3.64 -7.39 13.99
C GLY A 53 3.15 -5.98 14.25
N GLU A 54 4.02 -5.19 14.86
CA GLU A 54 3.78 -3.78 15.19
C GLU A 54 4.05 -2.88 13.98
N LEU A 55 3.37 -1.74 13.93
CA LEU A 55 3.62 -0.68 12.95
C LEU A 55 5.01 -0.06 13.13
N HIS A 56 5.47 0.59 12.08
CA HIS A 56 6.73 1.34 12.04
C HIS A 56 6.52 2.76 11.49
N MET A 57 7.56 3.59 11.48
CA MET A 57 7.48 5.00 11.03
C MET A 57 6.84 5.23 9.66
N GLY A 58 7.07 4.34 8.67
CA GLY A 58 6.35 4.41 7.38
C GLY A 58 4.83 4.34 7.50
N HIS A 59 4.29 3.54 8.42
CA HIS A 59 2.85 3.47 8.69
C HIS A 59 2.36 4.74 9.39
N ALA A 60 3.13 5.28 10.34
CA ALA A 60 2.80 6.54 11.01
C ALA A 60 2.77 7.71 10.01
N LEU A 61 3.71 7.74 9.06
CA LEU A 61 3.74 8.70 7.97
C LEU A 61 2.48 8.59 7.11
N ASN A 62 2.16 7.40 6.60
CA ASN A 62 1.02 7.19 5.73
C ASN A 62 -0.32 7.51 6.43
N GLY A 63 -0.47 7.05 7.68
CA GLY A 63 -1.64 7.35 8.50
C GLY A 63 -1.81 8.85 8.76
N THR A 64 -0.70 9.59 8.95
CA THR A 64 -0.75 11.04 9.15
C THR A 64 -1.23 11.76 7.89
N VAL A 65 -0.71 11.40 6.71
CA VAL A 65 -1.10 12.00 5.42
C VAL A 65 -2.60 11.86 5.17
N GLN A 66 -3.13 10.65 5.35
CA GLN A 66 -4.54 10.38 5.16
C GLN A 66 -5.41 11.09 6.20
N ASP A 67 -4.95 11.15 7.46
CA ASP A 67 -5.66 11.83 8.53
C ASP A 67 -5.70 13.37 8.33
N ILE A 68 -4.66 13.97 7.73
CA ILE A 68 -4.67 15.39 7.34
C ILE A 68 -5.81 15.66 6.35
N TRP A 69 -5.94 14.83 5.32
CA TRP A 69 -7.05 14.91 4.35
C TRP A 69 -8.41 14.67 4.98
N ALA A 70 -8.54 13.61 5.79
CA ALA A 70 -9.79 13.26 6.44
C ALA A 70 -10.28 14.40 7.34
N ARG A 71 -9.37 15.05 8.08
CA ARG A 71 -9.71 16.18 8.95
C ARG A 71 -9.99 17.44 8.14
N TYR A 72 -9.22 17.72 7.10
CA TYR A 72 -9.47 18.84 6.18
C TYR A 72 -10.88 18.81 5.60
N ARG A 73 -11.27 17.67 5.03
CA ARG A 73 -12.54 17.51 4.34
C ARG A 73 -13.72 17.59 5.31
N ARG A 74 -13.60 17.02 6.52
CA ARG A 74 -14.61 17.23 7.59
C ARG A 74 -14.76 18.70 7.96
N MET A 75 -13.65 19.43 8.09
CA MET A 75 -13.66 20.86 8.43
C MET A 75 -14.21 21.74 7.29
N THR A 76 -14.09 21.30 6.04
CA THR A 76 -14.61 22.01 4.86
C THR A 76 -16.01 21.55 4.43
N GLY A 77 -16.71 20.78 5.28
CA GLY A 77 -18.13 20.51 5.11
C GLY A 77 -18.48 19.16 4.47
N TYR A 78 -17.50 18.28 4.25
CA TYR A 78 -17.74 16.95 3.70
C TYR A 78 -18.17 15.95 4.78
N GLU A 79 -18.92 14.94 4.37
CA GLU A 79 -19.09 13.69 5.10
C GLU A 79 -17.92 12.76 4.79
N VAL A 80 -17.07 12.50 5.78
CA VAL A 80 -15.82 11.78 5.54
C VAL A 80 -15.88 10.36 6.09
N LEU A 81 -15.68 9.39 5.21
CA LEU A 81 -15.38 8.02 5.58
C LEU A 81 -13.86 7.79 5.49
N PHE A 82 -13.20 7.70 6.64
CA PHE A 82 -11.83 7.20 6.72
C PHE A 82 -11.87 5.76 7.25
N LEU A 83 -11.88 4.79 6.33
CA LEU A 83 -12.19 3.40 6.61
C LEU A 83 -10.95 2.65 7.13
N PRO A 84 -10.98 2.09 8.35
CA PRO A 84 -9.89 1.28 8.89
C PRO A 84 -9.99 -0.18 8.46
N GLY A 85 -8.84 -0.85 8.38
CA GLY A 85 -8.79 -2.30 8.32
C GLY A 85 -7.39 -2.88 8.37
N THR A 86 -7.32 -4.21 8.39
CA THR A 86 -6.08 -4.99 8.47
C THR A 86 -6.09 -6.15 7.47
N ASP A 87 -4.89 -6.59 7.07
CA ASP A 87 -4.71 -7.66 6.09
C ASP A 87 -4.10 -8.90 6.75
N HIS A 88 -4.72 -10.06 6.51
CA HIS A 88 -4.28 -11.37 6.96
C HIS A 88 -2.86 -11.75 6.52
N ALA A 89 -2.38 -11.20 5.39
CA ALA A 89 -1.01 -11.30 4.90
C ALA A 89 -0.45 -12.74 4.88
N ALA A 90 -1.19 -13.66 4.25
CA ALA A 90 -1.02 -15.11 4.34
C ALA A 90 0.41 -15.63 4.53
N ILE A 91 1.26 -15.49 3.52
CA ILE A 91 2.63 -16.01 3.55
C ILE A 91 3.46 -15.34 4.66
N ALA A 92 3.28 -14.04 4.92
CA ALA A 92 4.09 -13.32 5.90
C ALA A 92 3.71 -13.72 7.32
N THR A 93 2.40 -13.83 7.59
CA THR A 93 1.90 -14.28 8.88
C THR A 93 2.34 -15.71 9.16
N GLN A 94 2.18 -16.59 8.16
CA GLN A 94 2.63 -17.98 8.27
C GLN A 94 4.15 -18.05 8.56
N ASN A 95 4.99 -17.32 7.83
CA ASN A 95 6.44 -17.31 8.07
C ASN A 95 6.82 -16.78 9.46
N VAL A 96 6.10 -15.78 10.00
CA VAL A 96 6.35 -15.27 11.36
C VAL A 96 5.96 -16.31 12.42
N ILE A 97 4.83 -16.98 12.23
CA ILE A 97 4.36 -18.04 13.13
C ILE A 97 5.30 -19.25 13.07
N GLU A 98 5.72 -19.70 11.88
CA GLU A 98 6.65 -20.81 11.72
C GLU A 98 8.01 -20.51 12.36
N LYS A 99 8.55 -19.29 12.20
CA LYS A 99 9.79 -18.87 12.89
C LYS A 99 9.63 -18.88 14.41
N ARG A 100 8.43 -18.64 14.94
CA ARG A 100 8.15 -18.74 16.37
C ARG A 100 8.08 -20.20 16.82
N LEU A 101 7.35 -21.05 16.10
CA LEU A 101 7.25 -22.49 16.39
C LEU A 101 8.63 -23.16 16.35
N ALA A 102 9.46 -22.82 15.36
CA ALA A 102 10.83 -23.33 15.26
C ALA A 102 11.70 -22.94 16.46
N LYS A 103 11.51 -21.74 17.04
CA LYS A 103 12.19 -21.34 18.29
C LYS A 103 11.67 -22.08 19.51
N GLU A 104 10.41 -22.47 19.50
CA GLU A 104 9.77 -23.29 20.53
C GLU A 104 10.10 -24.80 20.35
N GLY A 105 10.79 -25.16 19.27
CA GLY A 105 11.27 -26.52 19.00
C GLY A 105 10.25 -27.43 18.33
N THR A 106 9.22 -26.87 17.68
CA THR A 106 8.17 -27.63 16.97
C THR A 106 7.93 -27.09 15.56
N SER A 107 7.11 -27.77 14.76
CA SER A 107 6.69 -27.32 13.41
C SER A 107 5.15 -27.31 13.25
N LYS A 108 4.67 -26.65 12.19
CA LYS A 108 3.23 -26.64 11.86
C LYS A 108 2.71 -28.05 11.53
N GLU A 109 3.54 -28.90 10.94
CA GLU A 109 3.22 -30.29 10.61
C GLU A 109 3.05 -31.14 11.87
N GLU A 110 3.86 -30.89 12.90
CA GLU A 110 3.80 -31.61 14.17
C GLU A 110 2.55 -31.29 15.00
N ILE A 111 2.14 -30.01 15.04
CA ILE A 111 0.95 -29.58 15.80
C ILE A 111 -0.37 -29.85 15.04
N GLY A 112 -0.31 -30.02 13.72
CA GLY A 112 -1.47 -30.27 12.88
C GLY A 112 -2.29 -29.02 12.52
N ARG A 113 -3.19 -29.17 11.55
CA ARG A 113 -3.90 -28.05 10.91
C ARG A 113 -4.88 -27.32 11.84
N ASP A 114 -5.58 -28.05 12.70
CA ASP A 114 -6.59 -27.48 13.61
C ASP A 114 -5.91 -26.62 14.69
N ALA A 115 -4.86 -27.13 15.34
CA ALA A 115 -4.10 -26.36 16.33
C ALA A 115 -3.38 -25.16 15.70
N PHE A 116 -2.88 -25.31 14.46
CA PHE A 116 -2.30 -24.19 13.72
C PHE A 116 -3.34 -23.09 13.42
N ALA A 117 -4.58 -23.46 13.08
CA ALA A 117 -5.66 -22.49 12.86
C ALA A 117 -6.01 -21.71 14.14
N GLU A 118 -6.11 -22.38 15.29
CA GLU A 118 -6.33 -21.72 16.59
C GLU A 118 -5.22 -20.72 16.94
N LEU A 119 -3.96 -21.09 16.67
CA LEU A 119 -2.80 -20.22 16.88
C LEU A 119 -2.86 -18.98 15.98
N VAL A 120 -3.27 -19.16 14.72
CA VAL A 120 -3.43 -18.07 13.74
C VAL A 120 -4.54 -17.12 14.16
N ASP A 121 -5.68 -17.63 14.63
CA ASP A 121 -6.80 -16.80 15.11
C ASP A 121 -6.40 -15.97 16.34
N GLU A 122 -5.68 -16.58 17.28
CA GLU A 122 -5.15 -15.86 18.45
C GLU A 122 -4.11 -14.80 18.05
N TRP A 123 -3.27 -15.10 17.06
CA TRP A 123 -2.33 -14.14 16.49
C TRP A 123 -3.06 -12.95 15.85
N TYR A 124 -4.10 -13.20 15.05
CA TYR A 124 -4.89 -12.14 14.45
C TYR A 124 -5.57 -11.24 15.47
N ARG A 125 -6.13 -11.84 16.51
CA ARG A 125 -6.78 -11.10 17.60
C ARG A 125 -5.79 -10.19 18.33
N THR A 126 -4.61 -10.71 18.66
CA THR A 126 -3.60 -9.98 19.46
C THR A 126 -2.89 -8.91 18.65
N VAL A 127 -2.33 -9.26 17.49
CA VAL A 127 -1.58 -8.32 16.65
C VAL A 127 -2.50 -7.29 16.00
N GLY A 128 -3.71 -7.69 15.58
CA GLY A 128 -4.73 -6.77 15.10
C GLY A 128 -5.10 -5.72 16.15
N ALA A 129 -5.27 -6.11 17.42
CA ALA A 129 -5.52 -5.18 18.51
C ALA A 129 -4.37 -4.18 18.72
N THR A 130 -3.12 -4.62 18.58
CA THR A 130 -1.94 -3.75 18.67
C THR A 130 -1.91 -2.71 17.56
N ILE A 131 -2.14 -3.10 16.31
CA ILE A 131 -2.20 -2.19 15.15
C ILE A 131 -3.27 -1.12 15.38
N VAL A 132 -4.47 -1.53 15.83
CA VAL A 132 -5.55 -0.60 16.15
C VAL A 132 -5.11 0.36 17.25
N SER A 133 -4.50 -0.12 18.35
CA SER A 133 -3.99 0.73 19.43
C SER A 133 -2.98 1.77 18.91
N GLN A 134 -2.04 1.37 18.06
CA GLN A 134 -1.02 2.26 17.51
C GLN A 134 -1.63 3.42 16.71
N TYR A 135 -2.68 3.16 15.91
CA TYR A 135 -3.40 4.23 15.20
C TYR A 135 -4.23 5.13 16.14
N ARG A 136 -4.78 4.58 17.23
CA ARG A 136 -5.44 5.39 18.26
C ARG A 136 -4.45 6.31 18.97
N GLU A 137 -3.27 5.79 19.32
CA GLU A 137 -2.18 6.55 19.93
C GLU A 137 -1.61 7.61 18.98
N LEU A 138 -1.55 7.32 17.67
CA LEU A 138 -1.22 8.32 16.64
C LEU A 138 -2.31 9.41 16.51
N GLY A 139 -3.52 9.17 17.02
CA GLY A 139 -4.64 10.10 16.91
C GLY A 139 -5.32 10.12 15.53
N ALA A 140 -5.25 9.03 14.77
CA ALA A 140 -5.90 8.90 13.47
C ALA A 140 -7.43 8.86 13.59
N THR A 141 -8.17 9.61 12.78
CA THR A 141 -9.66 9.73 12.84
C THR A 141 -10.38 8.70 12.00
N LEU A 142 -10.05 7.44 12.26
CA LEU A 142 -10.60 6.28 11.57
C LEU A 142 -11.99 5.93 12.10
N ASP A 143 -12.90 5.56 11.21
CA ASP A 143 -14.23 5.08 11.61
C ASP A 143 -14.17 3.62 12.07
N TRP A 144 -13.85 3.41 13.35
CA TRP A 144 -13.75 2.07 13.94
C TRP A 144 -15.04 1.26 13.91
N THR A 145 -16.20 1.88 13.72
CA THR A 145 -17.48 1.14 13.57
C THR A 145 -17.52 0.32 12.29
N ARG A 146 -16.66 0.67 11.33
CA ARG A 146 -16.49 0.01 10.03
C ARG A 146 -15.14 -0.69 9.91
N LEU A 147 -14.51 -1.07 11.02
CA LEU A 147 -13.28 -1.88 10.97
C LEU A 147 -13.52 -3.14 10.14
N ARG A 148 -12.59 -3.40 9.21
CA ARG A 148 -12.59 -4.58 8.34
C ARG A 148 -11.31 -5.38 8.49
N PHE A 149 -11.45 -6.68 8.42
CA PHE A 149 -10.36 -7.61 8.27
C PHE A 149 -10.60 -8.44 7.01
N THR A 150 -9.54 -8.70 6.24
CA THR A 150 -9.68 -9.42 4.96
C THR A 150 -10.29 -10.81 5.12
N MET A 151 -10.18 -11.46 6.29
CA MET A 151 -10.81 -12.77 6.56
C MET A 151 -12.18 -12.67 7.24
N ASP A 152 -12.77 -11.48 7.39
CA ASP A 152 -14.14 -11.35 7.87
C ASP A 152 -15.12 -12.06 6.93
N GLU A 153 -16.17 -12.67 7.47
CA GLU A 153 -17.15 -13.47 6.71
C GLU A 153 -17.67 -12.74 5.45
N ARG A 154 -18.01 -11.46 5.58
CA ARG A 154 -18.48 -10.63 4.45
C ARG A 154 -17.38 -10.38 3.41
N TYR A 155 -16.15 -10.16 3.86
CA TYR A 155 -15.02 -9.94 2.96
C TYR A 155 -14.63 -11.24 2.23
N VAL A 156 -14.64 -12.38 2.93
CA VAL A 156 -14.45 -13.70 2.33
C VAL A 156 -15.49 -13.96 1.25
N ARG A 157 -16.77 -13.65 1.49
CA ARG A 157 -17.81 -13.76 0.47
C ARG A 157 -17.52 -12.89 -0.76
N SER A 158 -16.95 -11.70 -0.58
CA SER A 158 -16.52 -10.83 -1.67
C SER A 158 -15.43 -11.47 -2.53
N VAL A 159 -14.39 -11.98 -1.88
CA VAL A 159 -13.26 -12.65 -2.55
C VAL A 159 -13.74 -13.87 -3.33
N THR A 160 -14.57 -14.68 -2.69
CA THR A 160 -15.17 -15.86 -3.31
C THR A 160 -16.04 -15.49 -4.51
N PHE A 161 -16.90 -14.47 -4.38
CA PHE A 161 -17.73 -13.99 -5.48
C PHE A 161 -16.89 -13.51 -6.67
N ALA A 162 -15.83 -12.74 -6.42
CA ALA A 162 -14.91 -12.28 -7.47
C ALA A 162 -14.28 -13.46 -8.22
N PHE A 163 -13.84 -14.50 -7.50
CA PHE A 163 -13.29 -15.72 -8.11
C PHE A 163 -14.32 -16.40 -9.01
N VAL A 164 -15.53 -16.64 -8.50
CA VAL A 164 -16.61 -17.29 -9.27
C VAL A 164 -16.93 -16.49 -10.53
N ALA A 165 -17.07 -15.16 -10.41
CA ALA A 165 -17.36 -14.29 -11.54
C ALA A 165 -16.26 -14.32 -12.62
N PHE A 166 -14.98 -14.30 -12.23
CA PHE A 166 -13.88 -14.44 -13.18
C PHE A 166 -13.81 -15.82 -13.82
N TYR A 167 -14.13 -16.87 -13.06
CA TYR A 167 -14.17 -18.23 -13.56
C TYR A 167 -15.30 -18.44 -14.59
N GLU A 168 -16.51 -17.94 -14.31
CA GLU A 168 -17.65 -17.98 -15.24
C GLU A 168 -17.37 -17.21 -16.55
N ARG A 169 -16.55 -16.16 -16.49
CA ARG A 169 -16.07 -15.41 -17.68
C ARG A 169 -14.97 -16.13 -18.46
N GLY A 170 -14.48 -17.27 -17.98
CA GLY A 170 -13.36 -18.02 -18.57
C GLY A 170 -12.00 -17.35 -18.40
N TRP A 171 -11.86 -16.42 -17.46
CA TRP A 171 -10.60 -15.70 -17.21
C TRP A 171 -9.73 -16.40 -16.19
N ILE A 172 -10.35 -17.16 -15.26
CA ILE A 172 -9.62 -18.06 -14.39
C ILE A 172 -9.51 -19.43 -15.06
N TYR A 173 -8.30 -19.96 -15.10
CA TYR A 173 -8.02 -21.31 -15.60
C TYR A 173 -6.92 -21.98 -14.80
N ARG A 174 -6.88 -23.31 -14.85
CA ARG A 174 -5.84 -24.13 -14.23
C ARG A 174 -4.91 -24.67 -15.32
N ALA A 175 -3.61 -24.45 -15.18
CA ALA A 175 -2.63 -24.92 -16.16
C ALA A 175 -1.24 -25.11 -15.55
N PRO A 176 -0.47 -26.10 -16.02
CA PRO A 176 0.95 -26.24 -15.70
C PRO A 176 1.75 -25.15 -16.43
N ARG A 177 2.32 -24.24 -15.65
CA ARG A 177 3.21 -23.18 -16.15
C ARG A 177 4.43 -23.08 -15.26
N ILE A 178 5.50 -22.53 -15.82
CA ILE A 178 6.65 -22.18 -15.02
C ILE A 178 6.26 -21.11 -14.01
N VAL A 179 6.60 -21.36 -12.75
CA VAL A 179 6.38 -20.44 -11.63
C VAL A 179 7.68 -20.26 -10.88
N ASN A 180 7.86 -19.09 -10.29
CA ASN A 180 8.87 -18.90 -9.27
C ASN A 180 8.45 -19.73 -8.06
N TRP A 181 9.21 -20.77 -7.72
CA TRP A 181 8.93 -21.63 -6.58
C TRP A 181 9.96 -21.37 -5.47
N CYS A 182 9.48 -21.25 -4.23
CA CYS A 182 10.37 -21.21 -3.08
C CYS A 182 10.51 -22.63 -2.49
N PRO A 183 11.68 -23.28 -2.53
CA PRO A 183 11.86 -24.62 -1.96
C PRO A 183 11.68 -24.68 -0.44
N HIS A 184 11.94 -23.56 0.24
CA HIS A 184 11.77 -23.45 1.69
C HIS A 184 10.29 -23.31 2.08
N ASP A 185 9.58 -22.35 1.48
CA ASP A 185 8.16 -22.10 1.78
C ASP A 185 7.24 -23.14 1.10
N GLN A 186 7.76 -23.94 0.16
CA GLN A 186 7.05 -24.89 -0.70
C GLN A 186 5.79 -24.30 -1.34
N SER A 187 5.94 -23.09 -1.89
CA SER A 187 4.85 -22.35 -2.50
C SER A 187 5.34 -21.56 -3.71
N ALA A 188 4.44 -21.36 -4.66
CA ALA A 188 4.66 -20.42 -5.76
C ALA A 188 4.73 -18.98 -5.23
N ILE A 189 5.59 -18.18 -5.84
CA ILE A 189 5.89 -16.78 -5.54
C ILE A 189 5.57 -15.94 -6.79
N SER A 190 5.00 -14.76 -6.61
CA SER A 190 4.77 -13.84 -7.73
C SER A 190 6.10 -13.27 -8.26
N ASP A 191 6.20 -12.93 -9.55
CA ASP A 191 7.36 -12.22 -10.11
C ASP A 191 7.71 -10.94 -9.33
N LEU A 192 6.68 -10.28 -8.78
CA LEU A 192 6.81 -9.05 -7.99
C LEU A 192 7.29 -9.28 -6.55
N GLU A 193 7.38 -10.54 -6.11
CA GLU A 193 7.84 -10.95 -4.78
C GLU A 193 9.27 -11.54 -4.82
N VAL A 194 9.95 -11.44 -5.98
CA VAL A 194 11.33 -11.88 -6.20
C VAL A 194 12.30 -10.74 -5.94
N LYS A 195 13.29 -10.96 -5.07
CA LYS A 195 14.44 -10.08 -4.86
C LYS A 195 15.63 -10.54 -5.69
N TRP A 196 16.10 -9.69 -6.59
CA TRP A 196 17.32 -9.94 -7.34
C TRP A 196 18.56 -9.59 -6.49
N GLN A 197 19.51 -10.53 -6.42
CA GLN A 197 20.79 -10.36 -5.73
C GLN A 197 21.94 -10.73 -6.66
N GLU A 198 23.02 -9.94 -6.63
CA GLU A 198 24.23 -10.24 -7.40
C GLU A 198 24.97 -11.45 -6.80
N HIS A 199 25.22 -12.46 -7.61
CA HIS A 199 25.93 -13.68 -7.27
C HIS A 199 27.22 -13.81 -8.10
N HIS A 200 28.27 -14.31 -7.47
CA HIS A 200 29.53 -14.69 -8.13
C HIS A 200 29.57 -16.21 -8.29
N ASP A 201 29.04 -16.70 -9.40
CA ASP A 201 28.98 -18.11 -9.75
C ASP A 201 30.05 -18.49 -10.78
N THR A 202 30.04 -19.76 -11.20
CA THR A 202 30.91 -20.28 -12.25
C THR A 202 30.07 -20.61 -13.49
N LEU A 203 30.49 -20.12 -14.65
CA LEU A 203 29.96 -20.51 -15.95
C LEU A 203 30.72 -21.74 -16.45
N TYR A 204 29.98 -22.84 -16.63
CA TYR A 204 30.49 -24.12 -17.09
C TYR A 204 30.28 -24.29 -18.58
N TYR A 205 31.33 -24.69 -19.30
CA TYR A 205 31.26 -25.00 -20.72
C TYR A 205 31.24 -26.51 -20.92
N ILE A 206 30.13 -27.05 -21.39
CA ILE A 206 29.87 -28.50 -21.43
C ILE A 206 29.68 -28.95 -22.87
N ARG A 207 30.39 -30.00 -23.26
CA ARG A 207 30.33 -30.61 -24.59
C ARG A 207 29.18 -31.63 -24.68
N TYR A 208 28.32 -31.46 -25.67
CA TYR A 208 27.24 -32.37 -26.03
C TYR A 208 27.59 -33.04 -27.36
N PRO A 209 27.81 -34.37 -27.39
CA PRO A 209 28.03 -35.11 -28.64
C PRO A 209 26.80 -35.04 -29.55
N ILE A 210 27.00 -35.02 -30.88
CA ILE A 210 25.91 -35.05 -31.87
C ILE A 210 25.82 -36.45 -32.49
N ASP A 211 24.61 -37.00 -32.56
CA ASP A 211 24.31 -38.27 -33.22
C ASP A 211 24.68 -38.19 -34.71
N GLY A 212 25.53 -39.11 -35.18
CA GLY A 212 26.11 -39.07 -36.53
C GLY A 212 27.38 -38.22 -36.70
N GLY A 213 27.93 -37.65 -35.61
CA GLY A 213 29.25 -37.03 -35.58
C GLY A 213 29.25 -35.51 -35.42
N GLY A 214 30.23 -35.01 -34.66
CA GLY A 214 30.36 -33.61 -34.26
C GLY A 214 30.01 -33.39 -32.79
N GLU A 215 30.12 -32.15 -32.35
CA GLU A 215 29.81 -31.74 -30.98
C GLU A 215 29.26 -30.31 -30.96
N VAL A 216 28.47 -30.00 -29.95
CA VAL A 216 28.06 -28.64 -29.60
C VAL A 216 28.48 -28.36 -28.17
N VAL A 217 29.06 -27.19 -27.91
CA VAL A 217 29.43 -26.77 -26.55
C VAL A 217 28.39 -25.78 -26.07
N ILE A 218 27.80 -26.02 -24.90
CA ILE A 218 26.87 -25.12 -24.24
C ILE A 218 27.56 -24.38 -23.10
N ALA A 219 27.03 -23.23 -22.70
CA ALA A 219 27.42 -22.53 -21.49
C ALA A 219 26.25 -22.51 -20.49
N THR A 220 26.50 -22.83 -19.22
CA THR A 220 25.48 -22.82 -18.15
C THR A 220 26.08 -22.54 -16.79
N VAL A 221 25.36 -21.81 -15.94
CA VAL A 221 25.69 -21.61 -14.51
C VAL A 221 25.07 -22.69 -13.61
N ARG A 222 24.16 -23.50 -14.17
CA ARG A 222 23.39 -24.53 -13.45
C ARG A 222 23.57 -25.92 -14.07
N PRO A 223 24.75 -26.55 -13.97
CA PRO A 223 24.99 -27.84 -14.60
C PRO A 223 24.08 -28.95 -14.02
N GLU A 224 23.60 -28.84 -12.79
CA GLU A 224 22.63 -29.80 -12.22
C GLU A 224 21.29 -29.83 -12.99
N THR A 225 20.86 -28.71 -13.55
CA THR A 225 19.60 -28.65 -14.33
C THR A 225 19.71 -29.35 -15.68
N MET A 226 20.93 -29.57 -16.17
CA MET A 226 21.18 -30.23 -17.46
C MET A 226 20.57 -31.64 -17.52
N LEU A 227 20.45 -32.31 -16.37
CA LEU A 227 19.88 -33.66 -16.26
C LEU A 227 18.42 -33.71 -16.76
N ALA A 228 17.73 -32.57 -16.76
CA ALA A 228 16.37 -32.40 -17.25
C ALA A 228 16.28 -31.73 -18.63
N ASP A 229 17.40 -31.56 -19.36
CA ASP A 229 17.37 -30.97 -20.70
C ASP A 229 16.48 -31.75 -21.65
N THR A 230 15.75 -31.04 -22.49
CA THR A 230 14.91 -31.61 -23.55
C THR A 230 15.20 -31.04 -24.93
N GLY A 231 16.16 -30.11 -25.04
CA GLY A 231 16.66 -29.62 -26.32
C GLY A 231 17.96 -28.83 -26.17
N VAL A 232 18.52 -28.45 -27.31
CA VAL A 232 19.60 -27.46 -27.42
C VAL A 232 19.13 -26.39 -28.40
N ALA A 233 19.18 -25.12 -28.02
CA ALA A 233 18.80 -24.00 -28.86
C ALA A 233 20.04 -23.27 -29.37
N VAL A 234 20.02 -22.88 -30.64
CA VAL A 234 21.05 -22.04 -31.28
C VAL A 234 20.40 -20.87 -31.99
N ASN A 235 21.11 -19.76 -32.14
CA ASN A 235 20.55 -18.63 -32.88
C ASN A 235 20.48 -18.95 -34.39
N PRO A 236 19.36 -18.66 -35.09
CA PRO A 236 19.20 -18.97 -36.53
C PRO A 236 20.21 -18.27 -37.45
N ASP A 237 20.65 -17.08 -37.03
CA ASP A 237 21.59 -16.24 -37.76
C ASP A 237 23.05 -16.49 -37.35
N ASP A 238 23.34 -17.49 -36.51
CA ASP A 238 24.70 -17.88 -36.19
C ASP A 238 25.24 -18.88 -37.25
N PRO A 239 26.20 -18.47 -38.10
CA PRO A 239 26.74 -19.34 -39.14
C PRO A 239 27.48 -20.56 -38.58
N ARG A 240 27.92 -20.54 -37.31
CA ARG A 240 28.63 -21.65 -36.66
C ARG A 240 27.75 -22.90 -36.52
N TYR A 241 26.44 -22.71 -36.31
CA TYR A 241 25.53 -23.78 -35.91
C TYR A 241 24.44 -24.12 -36.94
N ARG A 242 24.36 -23.40 -38.08
CA ARG A 242 23.38 -23.67 -39.15
C ARG A 242 23.37 -25.13 -39.64
N SER A 243 24.53 -25.80 -39.64
CA SER A 243 24.66 -27.18 -40.12
C SER A 243 24.24 -28.25 -39.11
N ILE A 244 24.00 -27.87 -37.85
CA ILE A 244 23.59 -28.79 -36.77
C ILE A 244 22.12 -28.63 -36.38
N VAL A 245 21.43 -27.57 -36.83
CA VAL A 245 19.98 -27.42 -36.64
C VAL A 245 19.23 -28.62 -37.25
N GLY A 246 18.32 -29.20 -36.48
CA GLY A 246 17.57 -30.40 -36.85
C GLY A 246 18.30 -31.73 -36.58
N LYS A 247 19.59 -31.69 -36.20
CA LYS A 247 20.29 -32.88 -35.69
C LYS A 247 19.91 -33.16 -34.23
N THR A 248 20.42 -34.26 -33.71
CA THR A 248 20.17 -34.72 -32.34
C THR A 248 21.46 -34.68 -31.53
N ALA A 249 21.49 -33.93 -30.45
CA ALA A 249 22.54 -33.99 -29.44
C ALA A 249 22.25 -35.12 -28.42
N ILE A 250 23.29 -35.68 -27.83
CA ILE A 250 23.20 -36.67 -26.76
C ILE A 250 23.55 -35.97 -25.46
N LEU A 251 22.61 -35.96 -24.51
CA LEU A 251 22.81 -35.38 -23.19
C LEU A 251 23.90 -36.16 -22.43
N PRO A 252 25.02 -35.53 -22.05
CA PRO A 252 26.04 -36.17 -21.22
C PRO A 252 25.44 -36.69 -19.90
N LEU A 253 26.02 -37.76 -19.35
CA LEU A 253 25.59 -38.47 -18.12
C LEU A 253 24.23 -39.20 -18.19
N VAL A 254 23.26 -38.68 -18.95
CA VAL A 254 21.89 -39.24 -19.03
C VAL A 254 21.69 -40.10 -20.28
N GLY A 255 22.35 -39.74 -21.40
CA GLY A 255 22.20 -40.42 -22.69
C GLY A 255 20.90 -40.08 -23.44
N ARG A 256 20.12 -39.08 -22.97
CA ARG A 256 18.89 -38.64 -23.64
C ARG A 256 19.20 -38.01 -25.00
N LYS A 257 18.36 -38.29 -26.00
CA LYS A 257 18.42 -37.66 -27.32
C LYS A 257 17.69 -36.32 -27.29
N LEU A 258 18.40 -35.24 -27.61
CA LEU A 258 17.93 -33.87 -27.57
C LEU A 258 17.87 -33.29 -29.00
N PRO A 259 16.72 -32.79 -29.48
CA PRO A 259 16.68 -32.03 -30.73
C PRO A 259 17.45 -30.72 -30.62
N ILE A 260 18.17 -30.36 -31.69
CA ILE A 260 18.83 -29.06 -31.84
C ILE A 260 17.90 -28.13 -32.64
N VAL A 261 17.40 -27.08 -31.99
CA VAL A 261 16.42 -26.13 -32.54
C VAL A 261 17.03 -24.75 -32.76
N ALA A 262 16.47 -23.99 -33.70
CA ALA A 262 16.89 -22.63 -33.97
C ALA A 262 15.87 -21.64 -33.37
N ASP A 263 16.30 -20.74 -32.49
CA ASP A 263 15.41 -19.79 -31.80
C ASP A 263 16.09 -18.42 -31.61
N ASP A 264 15.35 -17.36 -31.91
CA ASP A 264 15.85 -15.97 -31.88
C ASP A 264 16.14 -15.47 -30.46
N ALA A 265 15.60 -16.13 -29.42
CA ALA A 265 15.89 -15.79 -28.03
C ALA A 265 17.35 -16.10 -27.61
N VAL A 266 18.07 -16.91 -28.39
CA VAL A 266 19.47 -17.25 -28.09
C VAL A 266 20.39 -16.12 -28.52
N GLU A 267 21.16 -15.56 -27.59
CA GLU A 267 22.16 -14.54 -27.91
C GLU A 267 23.43 -15.17 -28.52
N LYS A 268 23.86 -14.70 -29.69
CA LYS A 268 25.03 -15.23 -30.42
C LYS A 268 26.35 -15.05 -29.68
N ASP A 269 26.48 -13.90 -29.02
CA ASP A 269 27.74 -13.44 -28.43
C ASP A 269 27.86 -13.88 -26.95
N PHE A 270 26.79 -14.41 -26.35
CA PHE A 270 26.81 -14.93 -24.99
C PHE A 270 27.30 -16.38 -24.95
N GLY A 271 28.35 -16.63 -24.15
CA GLY A 271 28.92 -17.96 -23.98
C GLY A 271 29.43 -18.54 -25.30
N THR A 272 28.74 -19.56 -25.82
CA THR A 272 29.07 -20.21 -27.10
C THR A 272 28.13 -19.82 -28.24
N GLY A 273 27.00 -19.17 -27.98
CA GLY A 273 25.90 -19.02 -28.94
C GLY A 273 25.01 -20.27 -29.07
N ALA A 274 25.22 -21.27 -28.21
CA ALA A 274 24.37 -22.45 -28.04
C ALA A 274 23.96 -22.59 -26.57
N LEU A 275 22.66 -22.75 -26.34
CA LEU A 275 22.02 -22.78 -25.03
C LEU A 275 21.38 -24.15 -24.78
N LYS A 276 21.56 -24.70 -23.57
CA LYS A 276 20.76 -25.85 -23.14
C LYS A 276 19.32 -25.43 -22.92
N VAL A 277 18.34 -26.23 -23.34
CA VAL A 277 16.93 -25.93 -23.09
C VAL A 277 16.41 -26.87 -22.03
N THR A 278 16.13 -26.32 -20.84
CA THR A 278 15.52 -27.02 -19.71
C THR A 278 14.15 -26.40 -19.37
N PRO A 279 13.06 -26.70 -20.12
CA PRO A 279 11.77 -26.03 -19.95
C PRO A 279 11.17 -26.10 -18.54
N GLY A 280 11.56 -27.10 -17.75
CA GLY A 280 11.11 -27.26 -16.37
C GLY A 280 11.70 -26.27 -15.36
N HIS A 281 12.80 -25.58 -15.71
CA HIS A 281 13.70 -24.93 -14.73
C HIS A 281 14.17 -23.52 -15.12
N ASP A 282 13.74 -22.98 -16.25
CA ASP A 282 14.05 -21.61 -16.67
C ASP A 282 12.91 -21.04 -17.54
N ALA A 283 12.56 -19.76 -17.32
CA ALA A 283 11.42 -19.13 -17.98
C ALA A 283 11.62 -18.94 -19.49
N MET A 284 12.85 -18.58 -19.91
CA MET A 284 13.18 -18.46 -21.33
C MET A 284 13.20 -19.85 -21.98
N ASP A 285 13.79 -20.85 -21.32
CA ASP A 285 13.78 -22.24 -21.79
C ASP A 285 12.36 -22.80 -21.90
N TYR A 286 11.46 -22.44 -20.98
CA TYR A 286 10.04 -22.80 -21.03
C TYR A 286 9.37 -22.23 -22.28
N GLU A 287 9.61 -20.95 -22.59
CA GLU A 287 9.06 -20.31 -23.80
C GLU A 287 9.62 -20.93 -25.09
N ILE A 288 10.93 -21.20 -25.15
CA ILE A 288 11.57 -21.93 -26.27
C ILE A 288 10.95 -23.33 -26.40
N GLY A 289 10.83 -24.05 -25.28
CA GLY A 289 10.23 -25.38 -25.22
C GLY A 289 8.80 -25.40 -25.76
N GLN A 290 7.99 -24.39 -25.44
CA GLN A 290 6.65 -24.25 -26.00
C GLN A 290 6.65 -23.96 -27.51
N ARG A 291 7.50 -23.03 -27.99
CA ARG A 291 7.59 -22.69 -29.42
C ARG A 291 7.97 -23.89 -30.27
N HIS A 292 8.91 -24.71 -29.79
CA HIS A 292 9.45 -25.86 -30.51
C HIS A 292 8.85 -27.21 -30.10
N LYS A 293 7.87 -27.22 -29.21
CA LYS A 293 7.18 -28.43 -28.71
C LYS A 293 8.15 -29.45 -28.10
N LEU A 294 9.09 -28.98 -27.29
CA LEU A 294 10.01 -29.83 -26.55
C LEU A 294 9.29 -30.47 -25.35
N ASP A 295 9.79 -31.63 -24.93
CA ASP A 295 9.28 -32.29 -23.73
C ASP A 295 9.50 -31.42 -22.49
N LEU A 296 8.62 -31.56 -21.51
CA LEU A 296 8.68 -30.80 -20.27
C LEU A 296 9.00 -31.76 -19.12
N ILE A 297 10.18 -31.59 -18.50
CA ILE A 297 10.68 -32.45 -17.43
C ILE A 297 11.02 -31.60 -16.20
N ASN A 298 10.36 -31.88 -15.07
CA ASN A 298 10.72 -31.32 -13.77
C ASN A 298 11.84 -32.15 -13.13
N GLY A 299 13.08 -31.73 -13.36
CA GLY A 299 14.28 -32.31 -12.75
C GLY A 299 14.51 -32.06 -11.25
N MET A 300 13.60 -31.38 -10.54
CA MET A 300 13.67 -31.21 -9.07
C MET A 300 12.31 -31.45 -8.43
N HIS A 301 12.35 -31.90 -7.19
CA HIS A 301 11.22 -31.97 -6.28
C HIS A 301 10.89 -30.58 -5.72
N PRO A 302 9.67 -30.38 -5.18
CA PRO A 302 9.27 -29.11 -4.57
C PRO A 302 10.15 -28.64 -3.40
N ASP A 303 10.93 -29.52 -2.77
CA ASP A 303 11.86 -29.20 -1.69
C ASP A 303 13.27 -28.82 -2.17
N GLY A 304 13.49 -28.73 -3.50
CA GLY A 304 14.77 -28.36 -4.10
C GLY A 304 15.78 -29.52 -4.21
N ARG A 305 15.36 -30.76 -3.95
CA ARG A 305 16.17 -31.96 -4.22
C ARG A 305 16.00 -32.41 -5.66
N MET A 306 17.01 -33.03 -6.25
CA MET A 306 16.94 -33.52 -7.62
C MET A 306 15.88 -34.62 -7.77
N ASN A 307 15.10 -34.55 -8.85
CA ASN A 307 14.09 -35.52 -9.26
C ASN A 307 14.48 -36.11 -10.62
N VAL A 308 15.39 -37.06 -10.60
CA VAL A 308 16.04 -37.66 -11.77
C VAL A 308 16.20 -39.16 -11.57
N ALA A 309 15.06 -39.83 -11.39
CA ALA A 309 14.96 -41.25 -11.06
C ALA A 309 15.90 -42.12 -11.92
N GLY A 310 16.70 -42.96 -11.24
CA GLY A 310 17.65 -43.88 -11.87
C GLY A 310 19.04 -43.31 -12.14
N LEU A 311 19.28 -42.02 -11.84
CA LEU A 311 20.62 -41.42 -11.86
C LEU A 311 21.22 -41.34 -10.45
N PRO A 312 22.57 -41.32 -10.31
CA PRO A 312 23.23 -41.23 -9.00
C PRO A 312 23.00 -39.88 -8.29
N TYR A 313 22.36 -38.92 -8.95
CA TYR A 313 22.09 -37.58 -8.43
C TYR A 313 20.71 -37.46 -7.77
N ASP A 314 19.85 -38.47 -7.93
CA ASP A 314 18.46 -38.45 -7.47
C ASP A 314 18.35 -38.29 -5.95
N GLY A 315 17.44 -37.42 -5.50
CA GLY A 315 17.22 -37.12 -4.08
C GLY A 315 18.30 -36.27 -3.39
N LEU A 316 19.38 -35.90 -4.09
CA LEU A 316 20.40 -35.00 -3.53
C LEU A 316 19.94 -33.53 -3.56
N PRO A 317 20.33 -32.69 -2.59
CA PRO A 317 20.18 -31.25 -2.70
C PRO A 317 20.83 -30.70 -3.97
N ALA A 318 20.20 -29.75 -4.66
CA ALA A 318 20.65 -29.24 -5.96
C ALA A 318 22.13 -28.80 -5.98
N LEU A 319 22.61 -28.13 -4.93
CA LEU A 319 24.01 -27.69 -4.83
C LEU A 319 25.01 -28.85 -4.63
N GLU A 320 24.59 -29.93 -3.97
CA GLU A 320 25.42 -31.13 -3.83
C GLU A 320 25.45 -31.91 -5.15
N ALA A 321 24.29 -32.03 -5.80
CA ALA A 321 24.19 -32.60 -7.14
C ALA A 321 25.05 -31.82 -8.15
N ARG A 322 25.07 -30.48 -8.10
CA ARG A 322 25.93 -29.62 -8.92
C ARG A 322 27.41 -30.04 -8.84
N LYS A 323 27.93 -30.22 -7.63
CA LYS A 323 29.33 -30.62 -7.41
C LYS A 323 29.64 -32.00 -8.00
N LEU A 324 28.73 -32.95 -7.83
CA LEU A 324 28.89 -34.31 -8.36
C LEU A 324 28.79 -34.35 -9.88
N VAL A 325 27.82 -33.64 -10.47
CA VAL A 325 27.65 -33.52 -11.92
C VAL A 325 28.91 -32.94 -12.55
N VAL A 326 29.45 -31.84 -12.00
CA VAL A 326 30.70 -31.23 -12.52
C VAL A 326 31.87 -32.20 -12.45
N ARG A 327 32.04 -32.91 -11.33
CA ARG A 327 33.09 -33.93 -11.18
C ARG A 327 32.97 -35.05 -12.21
N ASP A 328 31.76 -35.54 -12.44
CA ASP A 328 31.53 -36.65 -13.36
C ASP A 328 31.68 -36.19 -14.83
N LEU A 329 31.29 -34.96 -15.16
CA LEU A 329 31.56 -34.34 -16.48
C LEU A 329 33.06 -34.19 -16.75
N GLU A 330 33.85 -33.80 -15.74
CA GLU A 330 35.31 -33.70 -15.84
C GLU A 330 35.93 -35.09 -16.01
N ALA A 331 35.52 -36.06 -15.20
CA ALA A 331 36.00 -37.44 -15.28
C ALA A 331 35.72 -38.12 -16.63
N GLN A 332 34.60 -37.77 -17.28
CA GLN A 332 34.21 -38.28 -18.59
C GLN A 332 34.67 -37.39 -19.77
N GLY A 333 35.39 -36.30 -19.52
CA GLY A 333 35.96 -35.42 -20.55
C GLY A 333 34.93 -34.57 -21.31
N PHE A 334 33.74 -34.36 -20.74
CA PHE A 334 32.71 -33.48 -21.30
C PHE A 334 32.84 -32.02 -20.85
N LEU A 335 33.53 -31.75 -19.74
CA LEU A 335 33.79 -30.39 -19.27
C LEU A 335 34.94 -29.76 -20.07
N VAL A 336 34.68 -28.64 -20.74
CA VAL A 336 35.67 -27.96 -21.62
C VAL A 336 36.47 -26.92 -20.85
N LYS A 337 35.78 -26.01 -20.15
CA LYS A 337 36.38 -24.96 -19.32
C LYS A 337 35.39 -24.43 -18.29
N GLN A 338 35.90 -23.68 -17.32
CA GLN A 338 35.14 -22.99 -16.27
C GLN A 338 35.59 -21.53 -16.21
N GLU A 339 34.65 -20.60 -16.10
CA GLU A 339 34.94 -19.17 -16.02
C GLU A 339 34.14 -18.53 -14.88
N PRO A 340 34.72 -17.59 -14.10
CA PRO A 340 33.95 -16.81 -13.14
C PRO A 340 32.87 -16.00 -13.86
N TYR A 341 31.67 -15.94 -13.29
CA TYR A 341 30.54 -15.23 -13.87
C TYR A 341 29.69 -14.56 -12.80
N THR A 342 29.44 -13.27 -12.99
CA THR A 342 28.61 -12.48 -12.08
C THR A 342 27.26 -12.23 -12.74
N HIS A 343 26.18 -12.54 -12.02
CA HIS A 343 24.81 -12.40 -12.51
C HIS A 343 23.81 -12.21 -11.38
N GLU A 344 22.57 -11.83 -11.72
CA GLU A 344 21.51 -11.65 -10.74
C GLU A 344 20.71 -12.93 -10.55
N VAL A 345 20.51 -13.32 -9.29
CA VAL A 345 19.72 -14.50 -8.89
C VAL A 345 18.53 -14.06 -8.06
N GLY A 346 17.35 -14.59 -8.40
CA GLY A 346 16.11 -14.33 -7.69
C GLY A 346 16.05 -15.06 -6.33
N HIS A 347 15.69 -14.32 -5.29
CA HIS A 347 15.50 -14.81 -3.93
C HIS A 347 14.09 -14.48 -3.45
N CYS A 348 13.53 -15.33 -2.59
CA CYS A 348 12.26 -15.04 -1.95
C CYS A 348 12.39 -13.79 -1.06
N ASP A 349 11.54 -12.77 -1.24
CA ASP A 349 11.55 -11.54 -0.41
C ASP A 349 11.43 -11.84 1.10
N ARG A 350 10.86 -12.99 1.47
CA ARG A 350 10.46 -13.28 2.86
C ARG A 350 11.44 -14.16 3.62
N CYS A 351 12.00 -15.19 2.96
CA CYS A 351 12.91 -16.16 3.57
C CYS A 351 14.34 -16.12 2.98
N ASP A 352 14.58 -15.27 1.97
CA ASP A 352 15.86 -15.08 1.29
C ASP A 352 16.45 -16.37 0.68
N THR A 353 15.64 -17.42 0.52
CA THR A 353 16.03 -18.64 -0.20
C THR A 353 16.03 -18.37 -1.71
N VAL A 354 17.01 -18.94 -2.43
CA VAL A 354 17.07 -18.91 -3.89
C VAL A 354 15.78 -19.50 -4.46
N ILE A 355 15.17 -18.77 -5.39
CA ILE A 355 13.97 -19.22 -6.08
C ILE A 355 14.34 -20.22 -7.15
N GLU A 356 13.57 -21.29 -7.21
CA GLU A 356 13.67 -22.30 -8.25
C GLU A 356 12.51 -22.11 -9.24
N PRO A 357 12.76 -21.84 -10.52
CA PRO A 357 11.71 -21.94 -11.51
C PRO A 357 11.27 -23.40 -11.60
N LEU A 358 9.98 -23.69 -11.40
CA LEU A 358 9.43 -25.03 -11.54
C LEU A 358 8.13 -24.99 -12.33
N VAL A 359 7.85 -26.03 -13.11
CA VAL A 359 6.54 -26.16 -13.74
C VAL A 359 5.57 -26.76 -12.75
N SER A 360 4.57 -25.98 -12.37
CA SER A 360 3.56 -26.37 -11.40
C SER A 360 2.17 -26.07 -11.95
N GLU A 361 1.22 -26.97 -11.70
CA GLU A 361 -0.17 -26.74 -12.04
C GLU A 361 -0.80 -25.77 -11.04
N GLN A 362 -1.13 -24.56 -11.52
CA GLN A 362 -1.60 -23.46 -10.68
C GLN A 362 -2.86 -22.82 -11.26
N TRP A 363 -3.51 -21.99 -10.44
CA TRP A 363 -4.62 -21.14 -10.86
C TRP A 363 -4.10 -19.82 -11.41
N TRP A 364 -4.52 -19.48 -12.62
CA TRP A 364 -4.10 -18.29 -13.34
C TRP A 364 -5.30 -17.41 -13.67
N LEU A 365 -5.11 -16.09 -13.60
CA LEU A 365 -6.08 -15.09 -14.02
C LEU A 365 -5.56 -14.37 -15.28
N ARG A 366 -6.35 -14.41 -16.35
CA ARG A 366 -6.08 -13.64 -17.57
C ARG A 366 -6.17 -12.15 -17.30
N MET A 367 -5.08 -11.44 -17.54
CA MET A 367 -5.00 -10.01 -17.19
C MET A 367 -5.25 -9.06 -18.37
N GLU A 368 -5.16 -9.54 -19.61
CA GLU A 368 -5.19 -8.73 -20.84
C GLU A 368 -6.34 -7.71 -20.88
N LYS A 369 -7.58 -8.17 -20.70
CA LYS A 369 -8.76 -7.28 -20.77
C LYS A 369 -8.80 -6.24 -19.64
N MET A 370 -8.39 -6.62 -18.43
CA MET A 370 -8.34 -5.69 -17.30
C MET A 370 -7.21 -4.68 -17.46
N ARG A 371 -6.05 -5.12 -17.97
CA ARG A 371 -4.92 -4.26 -18.33
C ARG A 371 -5.35 -3.18 -19.30
N ASP A 372 -6.05 -3.56 -20.37
CA ASP A 372 -6.45 -2.61 -21.42
C ASP A 372 -7.44 -1.57 -20.89
N LYS A 373 -8.39 -1.98 -20.03
CA LYS A 373 -9.28 -1.04 -19.33
C LYS A 373 -8.51 -0.07 -18.43
N ALA A 374 -7.51 -0.58 -17.71
CA ALA A 374 -6.70 0.23 -16.80
C ALA A 374 -5.81 1.23 -17.56
N LEU A 375 -5.22 0.83 -18.68
CA LEU A 375 -4.49 1.73 -19.59
C LEU A 375 -5.40 2.85 -20.09
N ALA A 376 -6.57 2.51 -20.64
CA ALA A 376 -7.53 3.48 -21.13
C ALA A 376 -7.99 4.47 -20.03
N ALA A 377 -8.23 3.99 -18.82
CA ALA A 377 -8.63 4.85 -17.70
C ALA A 377 -7.55 5.87 -17.30
N SER A 378 -6.26 5.49 -17.40
CA SER A 378 -5.14 6.43 -17.18
C SER A 378 -5.06 7.45 -18.31
N GLU A 379 -5.15 7.00 -19.57
CA GLU A 379 -5.12 7.87 -20.76
C GLU A 379 -6.28 8.88 -20.77
N ASP A 380 -7.46 8.48 -20.27
CA ASP A 380 -8.63 9.35 -20.07
C ASP A 380 -8.48 10.33 -18.89
N GLY A 381 -7.40 10.25 -18.11
CA GLY A 381 -7.16 11.09 -16.94
C GLY A 381 -8.11 10.81 -15.75
N LYS A 382 -8.68 9.60 -15.67
CA LYS A 382 -9.59 9.23 -14.56
C LYS A 382 -8.86 9.05 -13.23
N VAL A 383 -7.56 8.75 -13.27
CA VAL A 383 -6.69 8.62 -12.10
C VAL A 383 -5.56 9.63 -12.20
N ARG A 384 -5.41 10.48 -11.19
CA ARG A 384 -4.32 11.46 -11.07
C ARG A 384 -3.26 10.97 -10.10
N TRP A 385 -2.00 11.08 -10.50
CA TRP A 385 -0.87 10.61 -9.73
C TRP A 385 -0.13 11.77 -9.06
N HIS A 386 0.18 11.62 -7.78
CA HIS A 386 0.88 12.62 -6.97
C HIS A 386 2.11 11.98 -6.34
N PRO A 387 3.33 12.29 -6.80
CA PRO A 387 3.67 13.07 -7.99
C PRO A 387 3.38 12.35 -9.32
N GLU A 388 3.16 13.13 -10.38
CA GLU A 388 2.76 12.68 -11.73
C GLU A 388 3.70 11.62 -12.32
N ARG A 389 5.01 11.70 -12.02
CA ARG A 389 6.02 10.76 -12.54
C ARG A 389 5.69 9.28 -12.32
N TYR A 390 4.92 8.93 -11.29
CA TYR A 390 4.59 7.54 -10.99
C TYR A 390 3.56 6.94 -11.93
N GLU A 391 2.81 7.76 -12.67
CA GLU A 391 1.95 7.29 -13.75
C GLU A 391 2.76 6.53 -14.80
N ARG A 392 3.94 7.05 -15.16
CA ARG A 392 4.82 6.38 -16.12
C ARG A 392 5.24 4.98 -15.63
N THR A 393 5.63 4.86 -14.36
CA THR A 393 5.99 3.56 -13.76
C THR A 393 4.82 2.58 -13.83
N TYR A 394 3.61 3.06 -13.54
CA TYR A 394 2.38 2.29 -13.64
C TYR A 394 2.09 1.82 -15.08
N LEU A 395 2.15 2.73 -16.06
CA LEU A 395 1.90 2.43 -17.48
C LEU A 395 2.93 1.48 -18.07
N ASP A 396 4.22 1.70 -17.77
CA ASP A 396 5.32 0.85 -18.26
C ASP A 396 5.15 -0.58 -17.75
N TRP A 397 4.75 -0.76 -16.48
CA TRP A 397 4.46 -2.08 -15.93
C TRP A 397 3.22 -2.73 -16.57
N LEU A 398 2.14 -1.97 -16.77
CA LEU A 398 0.93 -2.50 -17.39
C LEU A 398 1.19 -3.04 -18.80
N ARG A 399 1.99 -2.36 -19.63
CA ARG A 399 2.29 -2.80 -21.00
C ARG A 399 2.96 -4.17 -21.06
N GLY A 400 3.76 -4.52 -20.05
CA GLY A 400 4.44 -5.82 -19.93
C GLY A 400 3.68 -6.87 -19.12
N LEU A 401 2.44 -6.58 -18.69
CA LEU A 401 1.72 -7.44 -17.74
C LEU A 401 1.36 -8.81 -18.32
N ARG A 402 1.78 -9.87 -17.63
CA ARG A 402 1.46 -11.28 -17.90
C ARG A 402 0.23 -11.75 -17.09
N ASP A 403 -0.27 -12.94 -17.42
CA ASP A 403 -1.32 -13.60 -16.62
C ASP A 403 -0.85 -13.78 -15.17
N TRP A 404 -1.74 -13.55 -14.21
CA TRP A 404 -1.39 -13.54 -12.80
C TRP A 404 -1.62 -14.92 -12.18
N ASN A 405 -0.58 -15.49 -11.58
CA ASN A 405 -0.72 -16.67 -10.72
C ASN A 405 -1.42 -16.30 -9.41
N ILE A 406 -2.66 -16.74 -9.24
CA ILE A 406 -3.51 -16.47 -8.07
C ILE A 406 -3.55 -17.63 -7.08
N GLY A 407 -3.00 -18.80 -7.42
CA GLY A 407 -2.96 -19.98 -6.53
C GLY A 407 -1.73 -20.00 -5.62
N ARG A 408 -1.90 -20.50 -4.40
CA ARG A 408 -0.83 -20.67 -3.39
C ARG A 408 -1.04 -21.95 -2.58
N GLN A 409 0.05 -22.66 -2.26
CA GLN A 409 0.04 -23.92 -1.50
C GLN A 409 0.25 -23.69 0.01
N LEU A 410 -0.48 -22.71 0.56
CA LEU A 410 -0.35 -22.31 1.97
C LEU A 410 -1.50 -22.88 2.78
N TRP A 411 -1.33 -22.90 4.11
CA TRP A 411 -2.39 -23.32 5.02
C TRP A 411 -3.32 -22.17 5.40
N LEU A 412 -2.82 -20.94 5.24
CA LEU A 412 -3.47 -19.70 5.63
C LEU A 412 -3.87 -18.92 4.38
N GLY A 413 -5.11 -18.42 4.33
CA GLY A 413 -5.62 -17.57 3.26
C GLY A 413 -7.02 -17.94 2.81
N HIS A 414 -7.52 -17.24 1.80
CA HIS A 414 -8.82 -17.51 1.21
C HIS A 414 -8.77 -18.81 0.40
N ARG A 415 -9.46 -19.85 0.84
CA ARG A 415 -9.50 -21.12 0.09
C ARG A 415 -10.15 -20.93 -1.27
N VAL A 416 -9.57 -21.55 -2.30
CA VAL A 416 -10.14 -21.54 -3.66
C VAL A 416 -11.55 -22.16 -3.62
N PRO A 417 -12.59 -21.49 -4.13
CA PRO A 417 -13.98 -21.94 -4.04
C PRO A 417 -14.35 -22.95 -5.15
N VAL A 418 -13.48 -23.94 -5.32
CA VAL A 418 -13.62 -25.04 -6.26
C VAL A 418 -13.80 -26.32 -5.47
N TYR A 419 -14.79 -27.10 -5.86
CA TYR A 419 -15.27 -28.28 -5.14
C TYR A 419 -15.20 -29.50 -6.06
N TYR A 420 -14.52 -30.54 -5.61
CA TYR A 420 -14.37 -31.81 -6.31
C TYR A 420 -15.28 -32.85 -5.70
N CYS A 421 -16.02 -33.53 -6.58
CA CYS A 421 -16.76 -34.73 -6.21
C CYS A 421 -15.84 -35.96 -6.31
N ALA A 422 -16.11 -37.00 -5.50
CA ALA A 422 -15.45 -38.30 -5.62
C ALA A 422 -15.56 -38.94 -7.03
N ASN A 423 -16.54 -38.53 -7.84
CA ASN A 423 -16.72 -38.98 -9.22
C ASN A 423 -15.95 -38.12 -10.25
N GLY A 424 -15.12 -37.18 -9.80
CA GLY A 424 -14.30 -36.33 -10.67
C GLY A 424 -14.98 -35.07 -11.19
N HIS A 425 -16.25 -34.82 -10.85
CA HIS A 425 -16.94 -33.57 -11.22
C HIS A 425 -16.37 -32.37 -10.46
N ARG A 426 -16.33 -31.21 -11.13
CA ARG A 426 -15.81 -29.95 -10.58
C ARG A 426 -16.92 -28.90 -10.54
N THR A 427 -17.19 -28.38 -9.35
CA THR A 427 -18.17 -27.31 -9.13
C THR A 427 -17.46 -26.07 -8.60
N VAL A 428 -17.76 -24.90 -9.16
CA VAL A 428 -17.27 -23.61 -8.66
C VAL A 428 -18.48 -22.84 -8.16
N SER A 429 -18.46 -22.43 -6.89
CA SER A 429 -19.64 -21.88 -6.23
C SER A 429 -19.25 -20.95 -5.10
N VAL A 430 -20.08 -19.93 -4.83
CA VAL A 430 -19.86 -19.02 -3.71
C VAL A 430 -20.12 -19.72 -2.39
N ASP A 431 -21.26 -20.41 -2.30
CA ASP A 431 -21.61 -21.21 -1.14
C ASP A 431 -21.12 -22.65 -1.34
N ARG A 432 -20.66 -23.27 -0.26
CA ARG A 432 -20.25 -24.68 -0.29
C ARG A 432 -21.45 -25.56 -0.66
N PRO A 433 -21.40 -26.32 -1.76
CA PRO A 433 -22.48 -27.24 -2.10
C PRO A 433 -22.56 -28.38 -1.07
N ALA A 434 -23.79 -28.75 -0.69
CA ALA A 434 -24.05 -29.88 0.21
C ALA A 434 -23.82 -31.23 -0.50
N GLU A 435 -24.14 -31.29 -1.79
CA GLU A 435 -23.96 -32.45 -2.66
C GLU A 435 -23.53 -32.00 -4.06
N CYS A 436 -22.92 -32.90 -4.83
CA CYS A 436 -22.48 -32.59 -6.18
C CYS A 436 -23.71 -32.26 -7.05
N PRO A 437 -23.80 -31.06 -7.67
CA PRO A 437 -24.95 -30.67 -8.48
C PRO A 437 -25.21 -31.57 -9.68
N GLU A 438 -24.18 -32.29 -10.16
CA GLU A 438 -24.26 -33.13 -11.35
C GLU A 438 -24.61 -34.60 -11.03
N CYS A 439 -24.18 -35.15 -9.89
CA CYS A 439 -24.39 -36.58 -9.57
C CYS A 439 -25.00 -36.86 -8.20
N GLY A 440 -25.34 -35.83 -7.41
CA GLY A 440 -25.97 -35.98 -6.09
C GLY A 440 -25.07 -36.60 -5.02
N ASN A 441 -23.77 -36.76 -5.27
CA ASN A 441 -22.86 -37.36 -4.29
C ASN A 441 -22.55 -36.35 -3.16
N PRO A 442 -22.77 -36.70 -1.88
CA PRO A 442 -22.50 -35.80 -0.75
C PRO A 442 -21.01 -35.67 -0.42
N LYS A 443 -20.14 -36.53 -0.97
CA LYS A 443 -18.68 -36.47 -0.74
C LYS A 443 -18.06 -35.42 -1.65
N ILE A 444 -18.00 -34.19 -1.13
CA ILE A 444 -17.36 -33.05 -1.77
C ILE A 444 -16.13 -32.62 -0.97
N THR A 445 -15.00 -32.49 -1.67
CA THR A 445 -13.76 -31.91 -1.13
C THR A 445 -13.50 -30.56 -1.80
N GLN A 446 -13.19 -29.54 -1.02
CA GLN A 446 -12.78 -28.25 -1.56
C GLN A 446 -11.30 -28.30 -1.93
N ASP A 447 -10.92 -27.56 -2.98
CA ASP A 447 -9.54 -27.36 -3.39
C ASP A 447 -8.66 -26.96 -2.18
N PRO A 448 -7.51 -27.63 -1.99
CA PRO A 448 -6.63 -27.35 -0.86
C PRO A 448 -5.89 -26.02 -1.00
N ASP A 449 -5.76 -25.48 -2.21
CA ASP A 449 -5.06 -24.23 -2.47
C ASP A 449 -5.80 -23.03 -1.88
N VAL A 450 -5.02 -22.00 -1.56
CA VAL A 450 -5.53 -20.69 -1.18
C VAL A 450 -5.18 -19.65 -2.25
N LEU A 451 -5.91 -18.55 -2.22
CA LEU A 451 -5.69 -17.42 -3.11
C LEU A 451 -4.56 -16.54 -2.61
N ASP A 452 -3.85 -15.94 -3.57
CA ASP A 452 -2.89 -14.87 -3.33
C ASP A 452 -3.50 -13.76 -2.46
N THR A 453 -2.78 -13.29 -1.43
CA THR A 453 -3.22 -12.18 -0.57
C THR A 453 -3.60 -10.97 -1.41
N TRP A 454 -2.82 -10.65 -2.45
CA TRP A 454 -3.10 -9.52 -3.34
C TRP A 454 -4.42 -9.67 -4.11
N PHE A 455 -4.93 -10.88 -4.32
CA PHE A 455 -6.25 -11.11 -4.92
C PHE A 455 -7.37 -10.59 -4.00
N SER A 456 -7.22 -10.79 -2.69
CA SER A 456 -8.16 -10.24 -1.71
C SER A 456 -8.00 -8.73 -1.55
N SER A 457 -6.77 -8.22 -1.44
CA SER A 457 -6.49 -6.79 -1.22
C SER A 457 -6.82 -5.94 -2.44
N ALA A 458 -6.87 -6.53 -3.64
CA ALA A 458 -7.33 -5.85 -4.87
C ALA A 458 -8.81 -5.45 -4.81
N LEU A 459 -9.62 -6.05 -3.94
CA LEU A 459 -11.04 -5.73 -3.81
C LEU A 459 -11.33 -4.68 -2.72
N TRP A 460 -10.28 -4.22 -2.02
CA TRP A 460 -10.38 -3.38 -0.82
C TRP A 460 -11.31 -2.15 -0.95
N PRO A 461 -11.28 -1.37 -2.05
CA PRO A 461 -12.05 -0.13 -2.15
C PRO A 461 -13.58 -0.31 -2.12
N PHE A 462 -14.08 -1.52 -2.44
CA PHE A 462 -15.52 -1.78 -2.57
C PHE A 462 -15.98 -2.98 -1.72
N ALA A 463 -15.14 -4.00 -1.52
CA ALA A 463 -15.44 -5.12 -0.62
C ALA A 463 -15.62 -4.66 0.83
N THR A 464 -14.83 -3.68 1.27
CA THR A 464 -14.96 -3.10 2.63
C THR A 464 -16.31 -2.40 2.86
N LEU A 465 -16.91 -1.89 1.78
CA LEU A 465 -18.21 -1.22 1.78
C LEU A 465 -19.38 -2.22 1.67
N GLY A 466 -19.11 -3.52 1.50
CA GLY A 466 -20.12 -4.57 1.51
C GLY A 466 -20.53 -5.11 0.13
N TRP A 467 -19.80 -4.77 -0.94
CA TRP A 467 -19.86 -5.52 -2.20
C TRP A 467 -19.62 -7.02 -1.91
N PRO A 468 -20.26 -7.97 -2.61
CA PRO A 468 -21.06 -7.85 -3.84
C PRO A 468 -22.50 -7.39 -3.63
N ASP A 469 -22.93 -7.16 -2.40
CA ASP A 469 -24.28 -6.64 -2.15
C ASP A 469 -24.35 -5.13 -2.40
N GLU A 470 -25.52 -4.64 -2.82
CA GLU A 470 -25.77 -3.21 -3.00
C GLU A 470 -26.10 -2.52 -1.67
N THR A 471 -25.06 -2.22 -0.89
CA THR A 471 -25.20 -1.56 0.41
C THR A 471 -25.34 -0.03 0.27
N GLU A 472 -25.86 0.62 1.31
CA GLU A 472 -25.88 2.08 1.39
C GLU A 472 -24.47 2.68 1.43
N ASP A 473 -23.55 2.05 2.16
CA ASP A 473 -22.16 2.49 2.22
C ASP A 473 -21.49 2.41 0.84
N LEU A 474 -21.70 1.32 0.08
CA LEU A 474 -21.15 1.17 -1.27
C LEU A 474 -21.67 2.27 -2.21
N ARG A 475 -22.97 2.55 -2.20
CA ARG A 475 -23.55 3.62 -3.03
C ARG A 475 -23.10 5.02 -2.61
N ALA A 476 -22.88 5.24 -1.32
CA ALA A 476 -22.53 6.56 -0.80
C ALA A 476 -21.04 6.88 -0.93
N PHE A 477 -20.17 5.88 -0.78
CA PHE A 477 -18.73 6.12 -0.57
C PHE A 477 -17.83 5.57 -1.67
N TYR A 478 -18.37 4.88 -2.69
CA TYR A 478 -17.65 4.48 -3.90
C TYR A 478 -18.06 5.36 -5.10
N PRO A 479 -17.11 5.75 -5.98
CA PRO A 479 -15.66 5.55 -5.88
C PRO A 479 -15.03 6.33 -4.72
N ASN A 480 -13.86 5.89 -4.26
CA ASN A 480 -13.12 6.64 -3.23
C ASN A 480 -12.54 7.93 -3.82
N ASP A 481 -12.13 8.87 -2.97
CA ASP A 481 -11.51 10.12 -3.44
C ASP A 481 -10.02 9.92 -3.67
N MET A 482 -9.32 9.25 -2.74
CA MET A 482 -7.89 9.03 -2.87
C MET A 482 -7.38 7.73 -2.27
N ASN A 483 -6.23 7.28 -2.77
CA ASN A 483 -5.38 6.25 -2.18
C ASN A 483 -4.01 6.87 -1.82
N SER A 484 -3.50 6.60 -0.62
CA SER A 484 -2.15 7.02 -0.22
C SER A 484 -1.32 5.80 0.14
N THR A 485 -0.17 5.64 -0.51
CA THR A 485 0.68 4.47 -0.30
C THR A 485 2.14 4.72 -0.69
N ALA A 486 2.98 3.71 -0.50
CA ALA A 486 4.37 3.72 -0.89
C ALA A 486 4.58 3.08 -2.28
N ARG A 487 5.65 3.46 -2.97
CA ARG A 487 5.88 3.09 -4.38
C ARG A 487 6.02 1.58 -4.62
N GLU A 488 6.43 0.82 -3.60
CA GLU A 488 6.66 -0.63 -3.71
C GLU A 488 5.39 -1.43 -3.99
N ILE A 489 4.21 -0.91 -3.63
CA ILE A 489 2.94 -1.61 -3.86
C ILE A 489 2.08 -0.98 -4.95
N ILE A 490 2.65 -0.12 -5.81
CA ILE A 490 1.95 0.39 -6.99
C ILE A 490 1.48 -0.80 -7.84
N ASN A 491 2.40 -1.67 -8.24
CA ASN A 491 2.12 -2.79 -9.14
C ASN A 491 1.31 -3.92 -8.48
N LEU A 492 1.56 -4.15 -7.19
CA LEU A 492 0.94 -5.23 -6.41
C LEU A 492 -0.48 -4.90 -5.96
N TRP A 493 -0.76 -3.62 -5.66
CA TRP A 493 -1.99 -3.22 -5.00
C TRP A 493 -2.75 -2.14 -5.77
N VAL A 494 -2.14 -0.97 -6.01
CA VAL A 494 -2.83 0.16 -6.67
C VAL A 494 -3.34 -0.25 -8.04
N SER A 495 -2.48 -0.84 -8.87
CA SER A 495 -2.85 -1.32 -10.20
C SER A 495 -3.94 -2.38 -10.16
N ARG A 496 -3.86 -3.31 -9.20
CA ARG A 496 -4.85 -4.39 -9.05
C ARG A 496 -6.20 -3.85 -8.64
N MET A 497 -6.25 -2.87 -7.73
CA MET A 497 -7.48 -2.18 -7.35
C MET A 497 -8.10 -1.42 -8.53
N ILE A 498 -7.29 -0.75 -9.36
CA ILE A 498 -7.79 -0.05 -10.55
C ILE A 498 -8.43 -1.06 -11.51
N MET A 499 -7.73 -2.16 -11.79
CA MET A 499 -8.21 -3.23 -12.67
C MET A 499 -9.53 -3.86 -12.17
N THR A 500 -9.61 -4.22 -10.89
CA THR A 500 -10.81 -4.86 -10.32
C THR A 500 -11.96 -3.87 -10.13
N GLY A 501 -11.69 -2.62 -9.78
CA GLY A 501 -12.71 -1.56 -9.70
C GLY A 501 -13.38 -1.32 -11.05
N LEU A 502 -12.60 -1.12 -12.10
CA LEU A 502 -13.12 -0.97 -13.47
C LEU A 502 -13.89 -2.19 -13.96
N GLU A 503 -13.52 -3.38 -13.47
CA GLU A 503 -14.15 -4.62 -13.90
C GLU A 503 -15.48 -4.91 -13.18
N PHE A 504 -15.54 -4.71 -11.87
CA PHE A 504 -16.72 -5.07 -11.06
C PHE A 504 -17.66 -3.90 -10.80
N MET A 505 -17.14 -2.68 -10.70
CA MET A 505 -17.91 -1.48 -10.40
C MET A 505 -18.12 -0.58 -11.62
N GLY A 506 -17.34 -0.78 -12.69
CA GLY A 506 -17.44 -0.02 -13.93
C GLY A 506 -16.79 1.37 -13.89
N ASP A 507 -16.16 1.73 -12.78
CA ASP A 507 -15.43 2.99 -12.60
C ASP A 507 -14.12 2.77 -11.83
N VAL A 508 -13.26 3.79 -11.76
CA VAL A 508 -12.00 3.74 -11.02
C VAL A 508 -12.27 3.63 -9.51
N PRO A 509 -11.45 2.90 -8.74
CA PRO A 509 -11.63 2.78 -7.30
C PRO A 509 -11.34 4.06 -6.52
N PHE A 510 -10.54 4.96 -7.09
CA PHE A 510 -10.13 6.24 -6.52
C PHE A 510 -9.68 7.20 -7.63
N HIS A 511 -9.80 8.50 -7.37
CA HIS A 511 -9.45 9.54 -8.35
C HIS A 511 -8.02 10.05 -8.20
N ASP A 512 -7.49 10.12 -6.98
CA ASP A 512 -6.12 10.57 -6.70
C ASP A 512 -5.27 9.46 -6.06
N VAL A 513 -4.03 9.28 -6.53
CA VAL A 513 -3.05 8.34 -5.99
C VAL A 513 -1.86 9.12 -5.46
N ALA A 514 -1.72 9.20 -4.14
CA ALA A 514 -0.61 9.84 -3.47
C ALA A 514 0.47 8.80 -3.12
N ILE A 515 1.65 8.94 -3.73
CA ILE A 515 2.81 8.10 -3.49
C ILE A 515 3.80 8.85 -2.60
N HIS A 516 3.81 8.48 -1.32
CA HIS A 516 4.67 9.10 -0.32
C HIS A 516 6.10 8.53 -0.37
N CYS A 517 7.06 9.25 0.23
CA CYS A 517 8.44 8.79 0.34
C CYS A 517 8.56 7.53 1.23
N GLN A 518 9.61 6.73 1.05
CA GLN A 518 9.92 5.67 2.01
C GLN A 518 10.77 6.24 3.17
N VAL A 519 10.44 5.80 4.38
CA VAL A 519 11.24 6.10 5.57
C VAL A 519 12.33 5.05 5.71
N GLN A 520 13.58 5.47 5.64
CA GLN A 520 14.77 4.65 5.83
C GLN A 520 15.26 4.78 7.27
N ALA A 521 15.99 3.79 7.76
CA ALA A 521 16.71 3.89 9.01
C ALA A 521 17.82 4.95 8.93
N ALA A 522 18.40 5.32 10.07
CA ALA A 522 19.45 6.35 10.14
C ALA A 522 20.67 6.03 9.25
N ASP A 523 20.97 4.75 9.05
CA ASP A 523 22.05 4.25 8.19
C ASP A 523 21.68 4.16 6.70
N GLY A 524 20.45 4.54 6.32
CA GLY A 524 19.95 4.50 4.95
C GLY A 524 19.38 3.15 4.49
N ARG A 525 19.40 2.11 5.34
CA ARG A 525 18.74 0.84 5.01
C ARG A 525 17.23 0.96 5.13
N ARG A 526 16.51 0.11 4.42
CA ARG A 526 15.05 0.01 4.51
C ARG A 526 14.63 -0.27 5.96
N MET A 527 13.62 0.44 6.46
CA MET A 527 12.98 0.07 7.73
C MET A 527 12.23 -1.24 7.56
N SER A 528 12.64 -2.25 8.30
CA SER A 528 11.95 -3.53 8.37
C SER A 528 12.15 -4.15 9.74
N LYS A 529 11.12 -4.84 10.22
CA LYS A 529 11.20 -5.66 11.43
C LYS A 529 12.20 -6.80 11.28
N SER A 530 12.26 -7.44 10.10
CA SER A 530 13.20 -8.55 9.85
C SER A 530 14.66 -8.11 9.91
N LEU A 531 14.93 -6.85 9.52
CA LEU A 531 16.27 -6.25 9.56
C LEU A 531 16.61 -5.63 10.92
N GLY A 532 15.67 -5.60 11.87
CA GLY A 532 15.83 -4.93 13.16
C GLY A 532 15.95 -3.40 13.06
N THR A 533 15.59 -2.82 11.91
CA THR A 533 15.74 -1.38 11.61
C THR A 533 14.42 -0.60 11.79
N GLY A 534 13.32 -1.28 12.10
CA GLY A 534 12.02 -0.66 12.33
C GLY A 534 11.96 0.06 13.69
N VAL A 535 11.44 1.29 13.69
CA VAL A 535 11.15 2.07 14.90
C VAL A 535 9.64 2.06 15.13
N ASP A 536 9.20 1.58 16.31
CA ASP A 536 7.78 1.61 16.70
C ASP A 536 7.36 3.07 16.96
N PRO A 537 6.32 3.59 16.27
CA PRO A 537 5.84 4.95 16.52
C PRO A 537 5.44 5.21 17.99
N ARG A 538 5.02 4.20 18.74
CA ARG A 538 4.65 4.36 20.17
C ARG A 538 5.80 4.81 21.03
N GLU A 539 7.03 4.35 20.74
CA GLU A 539 8.22 4.78 21.48
C GLU A 539 8.44 6.29 21.32
N LEU A 540 8.22 6.81 20.12
CA LEU A 540 8.35 8.24 19.85
C LEU A 540 7.16 9.05 20.38
N ILE A 541 5.94 8.51 20.31
CA ILE A 541 4.75 9.14 20.91
C ILE A 541 4.96 9.28 22.42
N ALA A 542 5.42 8.23 23.09
CA ALA A 542 5.70 8.25 24.53
C ALA A 542 6.79 9.28 24.90
N LYS A 543 7.81 9.47 24.05
CA LYS A 543 8.90 10.43 24.30
C LYS A 543 8.54 11.88 23.93
N TYR A 544 7.85 12.09 22.82
CA TYR A 544 7.73 13.40 22.16
C TYR A 544 6.28 13.87 21.93
N GLY A 545 5.30 12.97 22.04
CA GLY A 545 3.89 13.22 21.75
C GLY A 545 3.50 12.88 20.32
N ALA A 546 2.24 12.51 20.11
CA ALA A 546 1.68 12.21 18.79
C ALA A 546 1.70 13.43 17.87
N ASP A 547 1.42 14.63 18.39
CA ASP A 547 1.44 15.86 17.58
C ASP A 547 2.83 16.15 16.99
N ALA A 548 3.90 15.92 17.75
CA ALA A 548 5.27 16.13 17.28
C ALA A 548 5.65 15.12 16.17
N LEU A 549 5.27 13.86 16.35
CA LEU A 549 5.47 12.81 15.35
C LEU A 549 4.71 13.10 14.05
N ARG A 550 3.47 13.57 14.15
CA ARG A 550 2.65 13.92 12.98
C ARG A 550 3.18 15.15 12.24
N ALA A 551 3.64 16.17 12.96
CA ALA A 551 4.25 17.35 12.34
C ALA A 551 5.52 16.97 11.56
N TRP A 552 6.35 16.07 12.13
CA TRP A 552 7.47 15.47 11.41
C TRP A 552 7.01 14.72 10.16
N ALA A 553 6.02 13.84 10.26
CA ALA A 553 5.49 13.09 9.12
C ALA A 553 5.00 14.01 8.00
N ALA A 554 4.24 15.06 8.33
CA ALA A 554 3.79 16.06 7.38
C ALA A 554 4.95 16.77 6.67
N SER A 555 6.04 17.06 7.40
CA SER A 555 7.24 17.74 6.86
C SER A 555 8.04 16.92 5.84
N VAL A 556 7.80 15.61 5.75
CA VAL A 556 8.60 14.70 4.93
C VAL A 556 7.76 13.88 3.95
N ALA A 557 6.45 13.78 4.16
CA ALA A 557 5.55 12.83 3.51
C ALA A 557 5.73 12.70 2.00
N MET A 558 5.69 13.83 1.29
CA MET A 558 5.72 13.86 -0.18
C MET A 558 7.09 14.29 -0.72
N SER A 559 8.14 14.08 0.08
CA SER A 559 9.53 14.30 -0.36
C SER A 559 9.82 13.51 -1.64
N SER A 560 10.50 14.18 -2.58
CA SER A 560 10.90 13.55 -3.86
C SER A 560 11.87 12.38 -3.68
N GLN A 561 12.63 12.38 -2.58
CA GLN A 561 13.59 11.35 -2.19
C GLN A 561 13.15 10.66 -0.90
N ASP A 562 13.64 9.43 -0.70
CA ASP A 562 13.49 8.73 0.56
C ASP A 562 14.17 9.47 1.70
N VAL A 563 13.57 9.35 2.88
CA VAL A 563 13.97 10.12 4.04
C VAL A 563 14.58 9.20 5.08
N ARG A 564 15.84 9.48 5.43
CA ARG A 564 16.48 8.86 6.58
C ARG A 564 15.86 9.39 7.85
N PHE A 565 15.42 8.49 8.72
CA PHE A 565 14.81 8.85 9.98
C PHE A 565 15.83 9.49 10.91
N ASP A 566 15.46 10.66 11.44
CA ASP A 566 16.23 11.44 12.39
C ASP A 566 15.31 11.88 13.54
N GLU A 567 15.50 11.24 14.70
CA GLU A 567 14.73 11.48 15.92
C GLU A 567 14.83 12.94 16.40
N SER A 568 15.94 13.64 16.11
CA SER A 568 16.14 15.04 16.50
C SER A 568 15.13 16.00 15.84
N ARG A 569 14.63 15.66 14.66
CA ARG A 569 13.58 16.44 13.97
C ARG A 569 12.25 16.32 14.70
N VAL A 570 11.91 15.13 15.21
CA VAL A 570 10.71 14.92 16.05
C VAL A 570 10.84 15.70 17.36
N GLU A 571 12.03 15.69 17.98
CA GLU A 571 12.30 16.50 19.16
C GLU A 571 12.11 18.00 18.88
N GLY A 572 12.54 18.48 17.71
CA GLY A 572 12.31 19.85 17.26
C GLY A 572 10.82 20.23 17.28
N TYR A 573 9.95 19.35 16.77
CA TYR A 573 8.50 19.56 16.81
C TYR A 573 7.91 19.43 18.23
N ARG A 574 8.49 18.64 19.13
CA ARG A 574 8.11 18.69 20.56
C ARG A 574 8.36 20.08 21.16
N ARG A 575 9.50 20.71 20.85
CA ARG A 575 9.81 22.07 21.32
C ARG A 575 8.81 23.09 20.77
N PHE A 576 8.34 22.87 19.54
CA PHE A 576 7.26 23.67 18.96
C PHE A 576 5.93 23.52 19.68
N CYS A 577 5.52 22.29 20.00
CA CYS A 577 4.33 22.05 20.81
C CYS A 577 4.42 22.80 22.17
N ASN A 578 5.58 22.77 22.81
CA ASN A 578 5.82 23.50 24.04
C ASN A 578 5.76 25.04 23.86
N LYS A 579 6.26 25.57 22.73
CA LYS A 579 6.14 27.01 22.41
C LYS A 579 4.68 27.42 22.26
N LEU A 580 3.87 26.64 21.52
CA LEU A 580 2.42 26.88 21.37
C LEU A 580 1.67 26.79 22.69
N TRP A 581 2.02 25.82 23.53
CA TRP A 581 1.46 25.68 24.88
C TRP A 581 1.73 26.93 25.72
N ASN A 582 2.97 27.43 25.72
CA ASN A 582 3.35 28.63 26.46
C ASN A 582 2.65 29.89 25.94
N ALA A 583 2.53 30.04 24.62
CA ALA A 583 1.77 31.12 24.01
C ALA A 583 0.30 31.07 24.41
N THR A 584 -0.32 29.88 24.33
CA THR A 584 -1.71 29.65 24.73
C THR A 584 -1.92 29.97 26.21
N ARG A 585 -1.02 29.50 27.08
CA ARG A 585 -1.06 29.78 28.52
C ARG A 585 -0.94 31.27 28.81
N LEU A 586 -0.07 31.99 28.11
CA LEU A 586 0.08 33.43 28.27
C LEU A 586 -1.21 34.18 27.90
N VAL A 587 -1.77 33.88 26.72
CA VAL A 587 -2.99 34.53 26.23
C VAL A 587 -4.17 34.24 27.15
N LEU A 588 -4.37 32.98 27.54
CA LEU A 588 -5.52 32.61 28.36
C LEU A 588 -5.41 33.13 29.79
N ARG A 589 -4.21 33.19 30.38
CA ARG A 589 -4.01 33.66 31.76
C ARG A 589 -4.61 35.05 31.98
N ASP A 590 -4.45 35.92 30.99
CA ASP A 590 -4.81 37.33 31.10
C ASP A 590 -6.22 37.61 30.53
N ILE A 591 -7.02 36.56 30.23
CA ILE A 591 -8.40 36.67 29.75
C ILE A 591 -9.39 36.32 30.86
N GLU A 592 -10.10 37.33 31.36
CA GLU A 592 -11.23 37.16 32.27
C GLU A 592 -12.57 37.43 31.55
N GLY A 593 -13.42 36.39 31.49
CA GLY A 593 -14.76 36.49 30.93
C GLY A 593 -14.82 36.34 29.40
N PRO A 594 -16.02 36.52 28.80
CA PRO A 594 -16.19 36.41 27.35
C PRO A 594 -15.43 37.54 26.63
N VAL A 595 -14.59 37.16 25.67
CA VAL A 595 -13.97 38.08 24.71
C VAL A 595 -14.94 38.28 23.55
N GLY A 596 -15.03 39.51 23.05
CA GLY A 596 -15.84 39.84 21.87
C GLY A 596 -15.35 39.16 20.59
N ALA A 597 -16.10 39.31 19.51
CA ALA A 597 -15.63 38.87 18.19
C ALA A 597 -14.37 39.65 17.78
N MET A 598 -13.56 39.05 16.92
CA MET A 598 -12.47 39.74 16.24
C MET A 598 -13.02 40.99 15.53
N PRO A 599 -12.47 42.20 15.78
CA PRO A 599 -12.85 43.40 15.03
C PRO A 599 -12.59 43.23 13.54
N GLU A 600 -13.36 43.95 12.72
CA GLU A 600 -13.09 43.97 11.28
C GLU A 600 -11.71 44.61 10.99
N PRO A 601 -11.03 44.23 9.89
CA PRO A 601 -9.66 44.71 9.63
C PRO A 601 -9.48 46.23 9.61
N ASP A 602 -10.53 46.96 9.22
CA ASP A 602 -10.58 48.43 9.22
C ASP A 602 -10.73 49.03 10.63
N GLU A 603 -11.34 48.29 11.57
CA GLU A 603 -11.51 48.66 12.98
C GLU A 603 -10.23 48.47 13.82
N LEU A 604 -9.25 47.72 13.32
CA LEU A 604 -7.96 47.53 14.00
C LEU A 604 -7.08 48.78 13.86
N GLU A 605 -6.95 49.59 14.92
CA GLU A 605 -6.17 50.83 14.84
C GLU A 605 -4.65 50.60 14.72
N LEU A 606 -4.16 49.54 15.36
CA LEU A 606 -2.73 49.25 15.47
C LEU A 606 -2.22 48.41 14.29
N ILE A 607 -1.04 48.78 13.79
CA ILE A 607 -0.45 48.17 12.59
C ILE A 607 -0.06 46.72 12.83
N GLU A 608 0.42 46.39 14.03
CA GLU A 608 0.80 45.05 14.43
C GLU A 608 -0.40 44.09 14.45
N ASP A 609 -1.59 44.57 14.86
CA ASP A 609 -2.82 43.76 14.88
C ASP A 609 -3.32 43.47 13.47
N ARG A 610 -3.30 44.50 12.59
CA ARG A 610 -3.61 44.34 11.16
C ARG A 610 -2.62 43.40 10.48
N TRP A 611 -1.34 43.54 10.79
CA TRP A 611 -0.27 42.72 10.25
C TRP A 611 -0.48 41.25 10.59
N ILE A 612 -0.62 40.89 11.87
CA ILE A 612 -0.75 39.48 12.25
C ILE A 612 -2.03 38.85 11.69
N ALA A 613 -3.14 39.60 11.66
CA ALA A 613 -4.38 39.13 11.06
C ALA A 613 -4.21 38.85 9.56
N SER A 614 -3.52 39.74 8.83
CA SER A 614 -3.17 39.53 7.43
C SER A 614 -2.24 38.33 7.23
N ARG A 615 -1.28 38.11 8.13
CA ARG A 615 -0.36 36.97 8.06
C ARG A 615 -1.11 35.66 8.24
N VAL A 616 -1.92 35.53 9.29
CA VAL A 616 -2.76 34.34 9.52
C VAL A 616 -3.66 34.04 8.32
N ALA A 617 -4.27 35.06 7.71
CA ALA A 617 -5.09 34.87 6.51
C ALA A 617 -4.28 34.41 5.28
N SER A 618 -3.03 34.84 5.12
CA SER A 618 -2.13 34.33 4.09
C SER A 618 -1.72 32.89 4.36
N THR A 619 -1.36 32.56 5.59
CA THR A 619 -1.02 31.20 6.02
C THR A 619 -2.17 30.23 5.79
N GLN A 620 -3.41 30.65 6.02
CA GLN A 620 -4.59 29.84 5.71
C GLN A 620 -4.66 29.44 4.23
N ARG A 621 -4.32 30.36 3.31
CA ARG A 621 -4.28 30.07 1.88
C ARG A 621 -3.12 29.13 1.56
N GLU A 622 -1.92 29.43 2.02
CA GLU A 622 -0.72 28.60 1.79
C GLU A 622 -0.91 27.15 2.29
N VAL A 623 -1.49 26.97 3.48
CA VAL A 623 -1.80 25.63 4.03
C VAL A 623 -2.91 24.93 3.24
N THR A 624 -3.88 25.68 2.71
CA THR A 624 -4.96 25.10 1.90
C THR A 624 -4.42 24.65 0.56
N ASP A 625 -3.70 25.53 -0.14
CA ASP A 625 -3.07 25.26 -1.43
C ASP A 625 -2.08 24.10 -1.31
N GLY A 626 -1.27 24.08 -0.24
CA GLY A 626 -0.33 22.99 0.02
C GLY A 626 -1.03 21.65 0.24
N ILE A 627 -2.15 21.60 0.97
CA ILE A 627 -2.87 20.33 1.16
C ILE A 627 -3.54 19.89 -0.14
N GLU A 628 -4.16 20.81 -0.89
CA GLU A 628 -4.79 20.49 -2.17
C GLU A 628 -3.80 20.10 -3.27
N GLY A 629 -2.56 20.62 -3.19
CA GLY A 629 -1.44 20.26 -4.07
C GLY A 629 -0.60 19.06 -3.60
N PHE A 630 -0.99 18.36 -2.51
CA PHE A 630 -0.18 17.29 -1.90
C PHE A 630 1.22 17.73 -1.42
N GLU A 631 1.37 19.01 -1.10
CA GLU A 631 2.56 19.68 -0.55
C GLU A 631 2.41 19.89 0.97
N PHE A 632 2.32 18.78 1.72
CA PHE A 632 2.15 18.83 3.18
C PHE A 632 3.34 19.48 3.90
N GLN A 633 4.54 19.36 3.32
CA GLN A 633 5.75 19.98 3.87
C GLN A 633 5.66 21.50 3.88
N ASP A 634 5.11 22.10 2.83
CA ASP A 634 4.94 23.54 2.70
C ASP A 634 3.83 24.02 3.64
N SER A 635 2.77 23.20 3.77
CA SER A 635 1.68 23.44 4.73
C SER A 635 2.19 23.51 6.18
N ILE A 636 2.95 22.52 6.64
CA ILE A 636 3.46 22.52 8.02
C ILE A 636 4.53 23.60 8.23
N ALA A 637 5.36 23.90 7.21
CA ALA A 637 6.35 24.97 7.28
C ALA A 637 5.71 26.36 7.41
N ALA A 638 4.68 26.65 6.61
CA ALA A 638 3.93 27.91 6.67
C ALA A 638 3.25 28.10 8.04
N ALA A 639 2.57 27.07 8.53
CA ALA A 639 1.91 27.11 9.83
C ALA A 639 2.91 27.23 10.99
N TYR A 640 4.03 26.51 10.94
CA TYR A 640 5.13 26.63 11.91
C TYR A 640 5.73 28.04 11.91
N GLY A 641 6.08 28.57 10.74
CA GLY A 641 6.72 29.88 10.61
C GLY A 641 5.83 31.01 11.11
N THR A 642 4.55 30.97 10.76
CA THR A 642 3.57 31.96 11.23
C THR A 642 3.37 31.87 12.74
N ALA A 643 3.23 30.65 13.28
CA ALA A 643 2.99 30.48 14.71
C ALA A 643 4.21 30.86 15.56
N TRP A 644 5.40 30.40 15.18
CA TRP A 644 6.61 30.64 15.96
C TRP A 644 7.18 32.02 15.68
N HIS A 645 7.58 32.28 14.43
CA HIS A 645 8.40 33.44 14.09
C HIS A 645 7.60 34.72 13.98
N GLU A 646 6.29 34.67 13.68
CA GLU A 646 5.48 35.88 13.51
C GLU A 646 4.57 36.13 14.73
N PHE A 647 3.74 35.15 15.09
CA PHE A 647 2.82 35.29 16.22
C PHE A 647 3.56 35.32 17.55
N CYS A 648 4.40 34.33 17.87
CA CYS A 648 5.04 34.27 19.17
C CYS A 648 6.21 35.25 19.33
N ASP A 649 7.12 35.32 18.35
CA ASP A 649 8.36 36.09 18.50
C ASP A 649 8.16 37.61 18.28
N TRP A 650 7.14 38.03 17.52
CA TRP A 650 6.85 39.46 17.28
C TRP A 650 5.53 39.92 17.88
N TRP A 651 4.39 39.43 17.38
CA TRP A 651 3.10 40.01 17.74
C TRP A 651 2.78 39.85 19.23
N LEU A 652 2.98 38.64 19.77
CA LEU A 652 2.70 38.34 21.17
C LEU A 652 3.63 39.12 22.10
N GLU A 653 4.90 39.32 21.72
CA GLU A 653 5.83 40.17 22.46
C GLU A 653 5.37 41.64 22.49
N ALA A 654 4.95 42.19 21.34
CA ALA A 654 4.42 43.55 21.25
C ALA A 654 3.10 43.73 22.01
N ALA A 655 2.24 42.70 22.05
CA ALA A 655 0.93 42.75 22.69
C ALA A 655 0.96 42.45 24.19
N LYS A 656 2.07 42.03 24.79
CA LYS A 656 2.16 41.59 26.20
C LYS A 656 1.60 42.60 27.20
N ASP A 657 2.01 43.86 27.09
CA ASP A 657 1.59 44.89 28.04
C ASP A 657 0.12 45.26 27.84
N ARG A 658 -0.37 45.21 26.59
CA ARG A 658 -1.80 45.39 26.26
C ARG A 658 -2.66 44.25 26.83
N LEU A 659 -2.20 43.00 26.72
CA LEU A 659 -2.87 41.84 27.30
C LEU A 659 -2.94 41.94 28.83
N ARG A 660 -1.85 42.34 29.50
CA ARG A 660 -1.82 42.60 30.95
C ARG A 660 -2.75 43.74 31.37
N ALA A 661 -2.92 44.74 30.50
CA ALA A 661 -3.84 45.85 30.70
C ALA A 661 -5.31 45.52 30.37
N ASN A 662 -5.64 44.25 30.07
CA ASN A 662 -6.98 43.80 29.69
C ASN A 662 -7.55 44.50 28.43
N ASP A 663 -6.68 44.85 27.48
CA ASP A 663 -7.12 45.37 26.17
C ASP A 663 -7.95 44.31 25.43
N LYS A 664 -9.23 44.63 25.20
CA LYS A 664 -10.19 43.72 24.56
C LYS A 664 -9.87 43.44 23.10
N THR A 665 -9.28 44.41 22.39
CA THR A 665 -8.84 44.23 21.00
C THR A 665 -7.67 43.26 20.96
N ALA A 666 -6.65 43.45 21.80
CA ALA A 666 -5.51 42.53 21.88
C ALA A 666 -5.95 41.11 22.27
N GLN A 667 -6.87 40.98 23.24
CA GLN A 667 -7.43 39.67 23.62
C GLN A 667 -8.16 38.99 22.45
N ALA A 668 -8.96 39.75 21.68
CA ALA A 668 -9.68 39.22 20.52
C ALA A 668 -8.74 38.78 19.40
N VAL A 669 -7.71 39.59 19.08
CA VAL A 669 -6.68 39.28 18.08
C VAL A 669 -5.87 38.05 18.50
N ALA A 670 -5.47 37.95 19.78
CA ALA A 670 -4.73 36.80 20.29
C ALA A 670 -5.53 35.50 20.17
N LEU A 671 -6.81 35.53 20.56
CA LEU A 671 -7.70 34.37 20.44
C LEU A 671 -7.97 34.01 18.98
N PHE A 672 -8.17 35.00 18.11
CA PHE A 672 -8.31 34.79 16.68
C PHE A 672 -7.09 34.09 16.09
N CYS A 673 -5.88 34.57 16.40
CA CYS A 673 -4.64 33.97 15.92
C CYS A 673 -4.47 32.54 16.47
N LEU A 674 -4.68 32.34 17.77
CA LEU A 674 -4.57 31.02 18.39
C LEU A 674 -5.59 30.02 17.82
N ASP A 675 -6.87 30.39 17.70
CA ASP A 675 -7.90 29.49 17.16
C ASP A 675 -7.57 29.10 15.71
N ASN A 676 -7.16 30.05 14.87
CA ASN A 676 -6.81 29.76 13.49
C ASN A 676 -5.52 28.94 13.36
N LEU A 677 -4.45 29.32 14.07
CA LEU A 677 -3.19 28.57 14.04
C LEU A 677 -3.38 27.14 14.57
N LEU A 678 -4.15 26.97 15.65
CA LEU A 678 -4.51 25.64 16.15
C LEU A 678 -5.36 24.89 15.12
N ARG A 679 -6.32 25.49 14.43
CA ARG A 679 -7.05 24.80 13.34
C ARG A 679 -6.15 24.39 12.17
N LEU A 680 -5.13 25.17 11.85
CA LEU A 680 -4.19 24.87 10.76
C LEU A 680 -3.20 23.77 11.15
N LEU A 681 -2.60 23.86 12.34
CA LEU A 681 -1.63 22.91 12.88
C LEU A 681 -2.29 21.62 13.38
N GLN A 682 -3.43 21.81 14.04
CA GLN A 682 -4.35 20.80 14.49
C GLN A 682 -5.66 20.96 13.71
N ARG A 683 -5.66 20.46 12.46
CA ARG A 683 -6.90 19.84 11.94
C ARG A 683 -7.37 18.69 12.87
N ALA A 684 -6.56 18.38 13.91
CA ALA A 684 -6.74 17.49 15.04
C ALA A 684 -7.95 17.74 15.99
N ARG A 685 -8.64 18.88 15.95
CA ARG A 685 -9.81 19.14 16.82
C ARG A 685 -11.08 19.54 16.06
N LEU A 686 -11.81 18.53 15.56
CA LEU A 686 -13.22 18.65 15.16
C LEU A 686 -14.14 18.68 16.39
N PRO A 687 -15.33 19.27 16.26
CA PRO A 687 -15.72 20.57 16.80
C PRO A 687 -16.20 20.48 18.26
N ASP A 688 -15.29 20.53 19.23
CA ASP A 688 -15.64 20.76 20.64
C ASP A 688 -14.59 21.60 21.40
N ALA A 689 -13.94 22.52 20.68
CA ALA A 689 -13.34 23.71 21.32
C ALA A 689 -14.40 24.64 21.96
N CYS A 690 -15.66 24.19 22.09
CA CYS A 690 -16.66 24.79 22.95
C CYS A 690 -16.41 24.58 24.46
N PHE A 691 -15.43 23.77 24.90
CA PHE A 691 -15.13 23.69 26.34
C PHE A 691 -14.10 24.70 26.87
N MET A 692 -13.35 25.38 25.99
CA MET A 692 -12.67 26.64 26.35
C MET A 692 -13.54 27.87 26.03
N ALA A 693 -14.56 27.71 25.18
CA ALA A 693 -15.58 28.72 24.87
C ALA A 693 -16.95 28.43 25.54
N GLY A 694 -16.98 27.73 26.68
CA GLY A 694 -18.20 27.40 27.44
C GLY A 694 -18.92 28.60 28.07
N ARG A 695 -18.58 29.82 27.66
CA ARG A 695 -19.25 31.09 28.00
C ARG A 695 -19.73 31.89 26.79
N LEU A 696 -19.57 31.39 25.55
CA LEU A 696 -19.94 32.11 24.34
C LEU A 696 -20.97 31.30 23.54
N ALA A 697 -22.24 31.54 23.86
CA ALA A 697 -23.37 31.11 23.04
C ALA A 697 -23.37 31.86 21.67
N PRO A 698 -23.98 31.32 20.61
CA PRO A 698 -24.04 31.99 19.31
C PRO A 698 -24.97 33.21 19.37
N ILE A 699 -24.39 34.41 19.51
CA ILE A 699 -25.09 35.68 19.28
C ILE A 699 -25.05 35.97 17.79
N ARG A 700 -25.96 35.34 17.04
CA ARG A 700 -26.47 35.86 15.76
C ARG A 700 -27.73 35.08 15.38
N ARG A 701 -28.88 35.48 15.96
CA ARG A 701 -30.24 35.45 15.37
C ARG A 701 -31.26 35.98 16.38
N ARG A 702 -31.27 37.30 16.58
CA ARG A 702 -32.47 38.05 17.00
C ARG A 702 -32.44 39.43 16.36
N SER A 703 -32.97 39.53 15.15
CA SER A 703 -33.66 40.73 14.71
C SER A 703 -34.90 40.31 13.90
N SER A 704 -36.01 40.97 14.21
CA SER A 704 -37.33 40.89 13.56
C SER A 704 -38.16 39.61 13.74
N ARG A 705 -38.80 39.45 14.92
CA ARG A 705 -40.19 38.98 14.92
C ARG A 705 -41.07 40.20 14.68
N GLY A 706 -41.77 40.19 13.55
CA GLY A 706 -42.62 41.28 13.09
C GLY A 706 -43.79 41.59 14.02
N ARG A 707 -44.17 42.87 14.03
CA ARG A 707 -45.56 43.28 14.19
C ARG A 707 -46.29 42.86 12.92
N VAL A 708 -47.23 41.93 13.06
CA VAL A 708 -48.22 41.61 12.02
C VAL A 708 -49.13 42.83 11.86
N ARG A 709 -49.10 43.44 10.67
CA ARG A 709 -50.27 44.08 10.07
C ARG A 709 -50.36 43.61 8.63
N ALA A 710 -51.44 42.90 8.36
CA ALA A 710 -51.83 42.43 7.04
C ALA A 710 -52.03 43.61 6.08
N ARG A 711 -51.62 43.43 4.82
CA ARG A 711 -52.38 43.80 3.62
C ARG A 711 -51.78 43.14 2.37
N ASP A 712 -52.71 42.70 1.56
CA ASP A 712 -52.66 41.95 0.30
C ASP A 712 -51.62 42.37 -0.74
N GLY A 713 -51.26 41.44 -1.64
CA GLY A 713 -50.95 41.79 -3.03
C GLY A 713 -49.80 41.06 -3.72
N ASP A 714 -50.12 39.93 -4.34
CA ASP A 714 -49.67 39.50 -5.68
C ASP A 714 -48.26 38.91 -5.95
N ARG A 715 -48.28 38.07 -6.99
CA ARG A 715 -47.33 37.05 -7.48
C ARG A 715 -46.08 37.63 -8.14
N GLN A 716 -44.93 36.94 -8.00
CA GLN A 716 -44.19 36.34 -9.12
C GLN A 716 -42.95 35.53 -8.67
N ARG A 717 -42.59 34.56 -9.52
CA ARG A 717 -41.46 33.62 -9.43
C ARG A 717 -40.13 34.36 -9.49
N ASP A 718 -39.09 33.85 -8.81
CA ASP A 718 -37.74 33.70 -9.39
C ASP A 718 -36.78 32.89 -8.48
N SER A 719 -35.83 32.26 -9.18
CA SER A 719 -34.79 31.31 -8.79
C SER A 719 -33.89 31.71 -7.61
N VAL A 720 -33.60 30.75 -6.72
CA VAL A 720 -32.58 30.88 -5.66
C VAL A 720 -31.24 30.36 -6.18
N VAL A 721 -30.34 31.29 -6.52
CA VAL A 721 -28.90 31.05 -6.66
C VAL A 721 -28.27 31.28 -5.29
N SER A 722 -27.49 30.29 -4.83
CA SER A 722 -26.69 30.35 -3.61
C SER A 722 -25.62 31.44 -3.73
N GLN A 723 -25.61 32.40 -2.81
CA GLN A 723 -24.56 33.42 -2.73
C GLN A 723 -23.35 32.87 -1.96
N ASP A 724 -22.26 32.68 -2.71
CA ASP A 724 -20.90 32.50 -2.22
C ASP A 724 -20.41 33.77 -1.51
N CYS A 725 -19.84 33.58 -0.32
CA CYS A 725 -19.12 34.63 0.40
C CYS A 725 -17.61 34.42 0.15
N ALA A 726 -17.13 34.92 -0.99
CA ALA A 726 -15.71 34.99 -1.32
C ALA A 726 -15.30 36.47 -1.48
N TRP A 727 -14.30 36.87 -0.70
CA TRP A 727 -13.69 38.20 -0.72
C TRP A 727 -13.02 38.43 -2.09
N ARG A 728 -13.63 39.21 -2.99
CA ARG A 728 -13.03 39.64 -4.26
C ARG A 728 -12.46 41.06 -4.14
N PRO A 729 -11.21 41.32 -4.55
CA PRO A 729 -10.70 42.68 -4.65
C PRO A 729 -11.29 43.40 -5.87
N ARG A 730 -11.67 44.67 -5.68
CA ARG A 730 -12.17 45.58 -6.73
C ARG A 730 -11.07 45.85 -7.77
N GLN A 731 -11.25 45.38 -9.01
CA GLN A 731 -10.51 45.87 -10.17
C GLN A 731 -11.13 47.18 -10.67
N GLY A 732 -10.35 48.26 -10.64
CA GLY A 732 -10.65 49.51 -11.36
C GLY A 732 -10.39 49.34 -12.86
N ARG A 733 -11.34 49.77 -13.69
CA ARG A 733 -11.21 49.78 -15.16
C ARG A 733 -10.51 51.03 -15.68
N ARG A 734 -9.87 50.83 -16.84
CA ARG A 734 -9.60 51.72 -18.00
C ARG A 734 -8.20 52.34 -18.11
N ARG A 735 -7.46 51.87 -19.13
CA ARG A 735 -7.14 52.53 -20.43
C ARG A 735 -6.68 51.42 -21.39
N GLU A 736 -7.50 50.97 -22.35
CA GLU A 736 -7.47 51.35 -23.78
C GLU A 736 -6.07 51.52 -24.38
N ALA A 737 -5.64 50.59 -25.27
CA ALA A 737 -5.42 50.83 -26.71
C ALA A 737 -4.44 49.84 -27.39
N PHE A 738 -4.92 49.14 -28.46
CA PHE A 738 -4.23 48.74 -29.73
C PHE A 738 -3.10 47.68 -29.62
N LEU A 739 -2.91 46.65 -30.47
CA LEU A 739 -3.39 46.17 -31.79
C LEU A 739 -2.90 44.70 -31.99
N ALA A 740 -3.49 44.01 -32.97
CA ALA A 740 -3.09 42.79 -33.74
C ALA A 740 -1.66 42.22 -33.53
N ASP A 741 -1.39 40.91 -33.52
CA ASP A 741 -1.99 39.72 -34.16
C ASP A 741 -1.97 38.51 -33.21
#